data_AF-A0A7C1JYB5-F1
#
_entry.id   AF-A0A7C1JYB5-F1
#
_cell.length_a   1.000
_cell.length_b   1.000
_cell.length_c   1.000
_cell.angle_alpha   90.00
_cell.angle_beta   90.00
_cell.angle_gamma   90.00
#
_symmetry.space_group_name_H-M   'P 1'
#
loop_
_entity.id
_entity.type
_entity.pdbx_description
1 polymer ?
#
loop_
_entity_poly.entity_id
_entity_poly.type
_entity_poly.pdbx_seq_one_letter_code
_entity_poly.pdbx_strand_id
1 'polypeptide(L)'
;MESVTMLLILLLLVAVAAAAIAGLAIYNRRRRQQTQLAVAEEVQPAAVEETQWMAIGEVQPTVAEEPQPILAEETGQIAAEETQPTSVEEAKAGEVPEERPMAVQETLLTAIAETKSAAVDEALPTEKQELQPIIVEEAQPIVVEGAELTAPEEIELTVEDEAQPQTAEEVSRGKKKKQPKPEKRGGKPRGTAQSYEEGPIQEAKQSRPKPEIVCWKREFQWVSAVELPEELLESSDVVVLQDGSPLSKDESREACWRLERISGEVVVQWNESENVKETKLALNEKYLLFKLSGQNQNQGRYVKFPASGSYLVMVPDDWERDDTLLGPPPVTPEPVSLPGYQAHFFELEKDGDGKIAFRTPTGEPFVIASKAPQFELVGNRLNDASEDKGPLFGEVPPRIRALDEQGWKSVGTIVVGEEGMGKKRWRTHFTPNSDGQEQDLPSEVADRKGGWYFLRFYDTNDDLIESLDFRFTCALKEIRILQPSPLPSEGGYGLVCVVFLHEPGCAVQPADGLTNIQIERQDDTTILTIPPDPTYDETRWLVGREGGPQVEVTILVERLWWSIGEEHNAPSEWKDQPPTLLRDDFAATSKKALWLRLPRRRWVDKVLVGFEQPKARPYDVKVTEKTIAVPLREFGDSKEVGDCTQEYPLKVWIKRDGKFMEEVVAVIPASVVAPEHGQVVSPPTAYWVGLRRKKTAVAEAVLRHGSAKIEVNGHPIDEYFKGTPSKAKRFLYRLLELDRAHEALSQMEVRITVTGSSPITMRQAKAVAHAIARALMSYDPKLKPLLKQAGFGGVRVKKQPVCNGRGNR
;
A
#
# COMPACT_ATOMS: atom_id res chain seq x y z
N MET A 1 -29.20 60.76 -13.78
CA MET A 1 -29.52 59.60 -14.64
C MET A 1 -28.34 58.64 -14.72
N GLU A 2 -27.14 59.10 -15.09
CA GLU A 2 -25.95 58.28 -15.39
C GLU A 2 -25.60 57.19 -14.36
N SER A 3 -25.68 57.49 -13.05
CA SER A 3 -25.45 56.50 -11.98
C SER A 3 -26.44 55.32 -12.02
N VAL A 4 -27.71 55.55 -12.36
CA VAL A 4 -28.74 54.51 -12.45
C VAL A 4 -28.52 53.64 -13.69
N THR A 5 -28.10 54.24 -14.82
CA THR A 5 -27.72 53.49 -16.02
C THR A 5 -26.46 52.65 -15.80
N MET A 6 -25.46 53.14 -15.06
CA MET A 6 -24.27 52.34 -14.69
C MET A 6 -24.65 51.16 -13.80
N LEU A 7 -25.52 51.34 -12.81
CA LEU A 7 -26.00 50.25 -11.95
C LEU A 7 -26.77 49.19 -12.76
N LEU A 8 -27.63 49.61 -13.69
CA LEU A 8 -28.35 48.70 -14.60
C LEU A 8 -27.40 47.91 -15.50
N ILE A 9 -26.37 48.55 -16.08
CA ILE A 9 -25.36 47.88 -16.90
C ILE A 9 -24.59 46.84 -16.07
N LEU A 10 -24.18 47.19 -14.84
CA LEU A 10 -23.48 46.27 -13.95
C LEU A 10 -24.34 45.04 -13.59
N LEU A 11 -25.62 45.24 -13.25
CA LEU A 11 -26.55 44.14 -12.98
C LEU A 11 -26.77 43.24 -14.21
N LEU A 12 -26.82 43.82 -15.41
CA LEU A 12 -26.99 43.08 -16.66
C LEU A 12 -25.74 42.24 -16.99
N LEU A 13 -24.53 42.78 -16.75
CA LEU A 13 -23.27 42.03 -16.87
C LEU A 13 -23.20 40.86 -15.86
N VAL A 14 -23.60 41.07 -14.60
CA VAL A 14 -23.66 40.01 -13.59
C VAL A 14 -24.66 38.92 -13.97
N ALA A 15 -25.82 39.28 -14.52
CA ALA A 15 -26.82 38.32 -15.01
C ALA A 15 -26.29 37.47 -16.19
N VAL A 16 -25.57 38.09 -17.13
CA VAL A 16 -24.91 37.38 -18.25
C VAL A 16 -23.82 36.43 -17.75
N ALA A 17 -23.00 36.85 -16.79
CA ALA A 17 -21.98 35.99 -16.18
C ALA A 17 -22.60 34.77 -15.45
N ALA A 18 -23.67 34.98 -14.67
CA ALA A 18 -24.39 33.90 -14.00
C ALA A 18 -25.01 32.91 -15.01
N ALA A 19 -25.59 33.40 -16.10
CA ALA A 19 -26.13 32.56 -17.18
C ALA A 19 -25.03 31.74 -17.89
N ALA A 20 -23.85 32.32 -18.12
CA ALA A 20 -22.70 31.63 -18.70
C ALA A 20 -22.17 30.51 -17.78
N ILE A 21 -22.06 30.76 -16.47
CA ILE A 21 -21.66 29.76 -15.47
C ILE A 21 -22.67 28.60 -15.40
N ALA A 22 -23.98 28.91 -15.38
CA ALA A 22 -25.03 27.90 -15.42
C ALA A 22 -24.98 27.06 -16.71
N GLY A 23 -24.78 27.71 -17.86
CA GLY A 23 -24.59 27.04 -19.15
C GLY A 23 -23.39 26.09 -19.16
N LEU A 24 -22.25 26.52 -18.61
CA LEU A 24 -21.03 25.71 -18.50
C LEU A 24 -21.22 24.52 -17.56
N ALA A 25 -21.94 24.69 -16.45
CA ALA A 25 -22.28 23.60 -15.54
C ALA A 25 -23.20 22.56 -16.21
N ILE A 26 -24.22 22.99 -16.95
CA ILE A 26 -25.12 22.11 -17.72
C ILE A 26 -24.36 21.37 -18.83
N TYR A 27 -23.47 22.07 -19.55
CA TYR A 27 -22.61 21.50 -20.58
C TYR A 27 -21.69 20.41 -20.00
N ASN A 28 -20.99 20.70 -18.90
CA ASN A 28 -20.13 19.73 -18.23
C ASN A 28 -20.90 18.53 -17.67
N ARG A 29 -22.15 18.73 -17.20
CA ARG A 29 -23.02 17.62 -16.76
C ARG A 29 -23.44 16.73 -17.93
N ARG A 30 -23.82 17.30 -19.07
CA ARG A 30 -24.09 16.54 -20.31
C ARG A 30 -22.85 15.81 -20.82
N ARG A 31 -21.69 16.46 -20.84
CA ARG A 31 -20.42 15.83 -21.26
C ARG A 31 -20.10 14.61 -20.38
N ARG A 32 -20.21 14.71 -19.05
CA ARG A 32 -20.03 13.57 -18.14
C ARG A 32 -21.01 12.42 -18.42
N GLN A 33 -22.28 12.72 -18.70
CA GLN A 33 -23.27 11.69 -19.08
C GLN A 33 -22.93 11.02 -20.41
N GLN A 34 -22.46 11.77 -21.41
CA GLN A 34 -22.00 11.21 -22.68
C GLN A 34 -20.74 10.35 -22.52
N THR A 35 -19.78 10.75 -21.67
CA THR A 35 -18.61 9.92 -21.36
C THR A 35 -19.00 8.63 -20.63
N GLN A 36 -19.95 8.67 -19.69
CA GLN A 36 -20.46 7.46 -19.02
C GLN A 36 -21.21 6.52 -19.99
N LEU A 37 -21.93 7.06 -20.98
CA LEU A 37 -22.58 6.26 -22.02
C LEU A 37 -21.55 5.61 -22.96
N ALA A 38 -20.54 6.37 -23.42
CA ALA A 38 -19.47 5.83 -24.28
C ALA A 38 -18.68 4.70 -23.58
N VAL A 39 -18.33 4.86 -22.30
CA VAL A 39 -17.63 3.83 -21.51
C VAL A 39 -18.53 2.59 -21.27
N ALA A 40 -19.85 2.73 -21.32
CA ALA A 40 -20.77 1.58 -21.29
C ALA A 40 -20.96 0.90 -22.66
N GLU A 41 -20.57 1.55 -23.76
CA GLU A 41 -20.74 1.08 -25.13
C GLU A 41 -19.47 0.38 -25.68
N GLU A 42 -18.27 0.72 -25.18
CA GLU A 42 -17.02 0.03 -25.52
C GLU A 42 -16.89 -1.40 -24.94
N VAL A 43 -17.77 -1.81 -24.01
CA VAL A 43 -17.68 -3.11 -23.31
C VAL A 43 -18.68 -4.14 -23.85
N GLN A 44 -18.74 -4.33 -25.17
CA GLN A 44 -19.35 -5.52 -25.79
C GLN A 44 -18.50 -6.07 -26.97
N PRO A 45 -18.25 -7.39 -27.04
CA PRO A 45 -17.54 -8.00 -28.16
C PRO A 45 -18.43 -8.11 -29.41
N ALA A 46 -17.80 -8.10 -30.59
CA ALA A 46 -18.47 -8.04 -31.89
C ALA A 46 -19.45 -9.20 -32.18
N ALA A 47 -20.53 -8.88 -32.88
CA ALA A 47 -21.62 -9.79 -33.22
C ALA A 47 -21.36 -10.63 -34.51
N VAL A 48 -22.17 -11.67 -34.68
CA VAL A 48 -22.45 -12.33 -35.97
C VAL A 48 -23.97 -12.57 -36.06
N GLU A 49 -24.57 -12.17 -37.18
CA GLU A 49 -26.02 -12.23 -37.47
C GLU A 49 -26.49 -13.69 -37.74
N GLU A 50 -27.77 -14.09 -37.71
CA GLU A 50 -29.07 -13.37 -37.77
C GLU A 50 -29.95 -13.73 -36.52
N THR A 51 -31.28 -14.00 -36.47
CA THR A 51 -32.36 -14.28 -37.44
C THR A 51 -33.71 -13.62 -37.07
N GLN A 52 -34.41 -13.08 -38.07
CA GLN A 52 -35.70 -12.37 -37.99
C GLN A 52 -36.95 -13.27 -37.82
N TRP A 53 -37.96 -12.81 -37.05
CA TRP A 53 -39.44 -12.87 -37.24
C TRP A 53 -40.13 -12.32 -35.95
N MET A 54 -40.53 -11.04 -35.87
CA MET A 54 -41.81 -10.43 -36.29
C MET A 54 -43.03 -10.56 -35.32
N ALA A 55 -43.22 -9.51 -34.50
CA ALA A 55 -44.49 -8.99 -33.90
C ALA A 55 -45.30 -9.92 -32.94
N ILE A 56 -46.31 -9.48 -32.16
CA ILE A 56 -47.11 -8.23 -32.06
C ILE A 56 -47.43 -7.96 -30.56
N GLY A 57 -47.61 -6.69 -30.13
CA GLY A 57 -48.54 -6.35 -29.02
C GLY A 57 -48.02 -5.43 -27.90
N GLU A 58 -48.63 -4.25 -27.74
CA GLU A 58 -48.37 -3.26 -26.68
C GLU A 58 -49.40 -3.36 -25.53
N VAL A 59 -48.99 -3.09 -24.28
CA VAL A 59 -49.75 -2.31 -23.26
C VAL A 59 -48.73 -1.59 -22.34
N GLN A 60 -49.09 -0.41 -21.83
CA GLN A 60 -48.24 0.47 -21.01
C GLN A 60 -48.22 0.09 -19.50
N PRO A 61 -47.18 0.48 -18.73
CA PRO A 61 -47.19 0.45 -17.26
C PRO A 61 -47.78 1.75 -16.65
N THR A 62 -48.42 1.63 -15.49
CA THR A 62 -48.91 2.77 -14.67
C THR A 62 -48.11 2.95 -13.38
N VAL A 63 -48.09 4.19 -12.88
CA VAL A 63 -47.31 4.68 -11.74
C VAL A 63 -47.81 4.15 -10.39
N ALA A 64 -46.91 4.01 -9.41
CA ALA A 64 -47.19 3.98 -7.98
C ALA A 64 -46.08 4.76 -7.22
N GLU A 65 -46.44 5.43 -6.13
CA GLU A 65 -45.61 6.42 -5.42
C GLU A 65 -45.05 5.94 -4.06
N GLU A 66 -44.36 6.84 -3.35
CA GLU A 66 -43.70 6.64 -2.04
C GLU A 66 -44.69 6.35 -0.88
N PRO A 67 -44.18 5.81 0.25
CA PRO A 67 -44.89 5.91 1.53
C PRO A 67 -44.03 6.33 2.74
N GLN A 68 -44.36 7.47 3.36
CA GLN A 68 -44.23 7.81 4.80
C GLN A 68 -44.98 9.13 5.09
N PRO A 69 -45.34 9.48 6.35
CA PRO A 69 -45.61 8.66 7.54
C PRO A 69 -47.06 8.86 8.07
N ILE A 70 -47.48 8.15 9.12
CA ILE A 70 -48.70 8.45 9.89
C ILE A 70 -48.45 8.31 11.40
N LEU A 71 -49.11 9.16 12.20
CA LEU A 71 -49.06 9.26 13.66
C LEU A 71 -50.51 9.39 14.17
N ALA A 72 -50.88 8.68 15.24
CA ALA A 72 -52.17 8.85 15.92
C ALA A 72 -52.08 8.52 17.42
N GLU A 73 -52.76 9.32 18.25
CA GLU A 73 -53.05 9.06 19.67
C GLU A 73 -54.51 8.67 19.85
N GLU A 74 -54.87 7.95 20.92
CA GLU A 74 -56.18 8.14 21.59
C GLU A 74 -56.12 7.68 23.07
N THR A 75 -57.17 7.96 23.85
CA THR A 75 -57.04 8.13 25.32
C THR A 75 -58.10 7.41 26.18
N GLY A 76 -57.72 7.06 27.42
CA GLY A 76 -58.56 7.37 28.60
C GLY A 76 -59.11 6.25 29.52
N GLN A 77 -58.81 6.40 30.83
CA GLN A 77 -59.60 5.94 32.00
C GLN A 77 -59.63 4.40 32.25
N ILE A 78 -59.97 3.83 33.43
CA ILE A 78 -60.68 4.28 34.66
C ILE A 78 -59.92 3.74 35.93
N ALA A 79 -60.19 4.25 37.14
CA ALA A 79 -59.66 3.79 38.46
C ALA A 79 -60.81 3.75 39.53
N ALA A 80 -60.67 3.39 40.82
CA ALA A 80 -59.54 3.16 41.77
C ALA A 80 -59.96 2.05 42.80
N GLU A 81 -59.49 1.86 44.06
CA GLU A 81 -58.57 2.60 44.97
C GLU A 81 -57.66 1.64 45.82
N GLU A 82 -57.59 1.49 47.17
CA GLU A 82 -58.30 2.03 48.36
C GLU A 82 -57.39 2.12 49.64
N THR A 83 -57.65 1.43 50.77
CA THR A 83 -57.21 1.83 52.14
C THR A 83 -56.35 0.85 53.00
N GLN A 84 -56.04 1.27 54.24
CA GLN A 84 -55.01 0.88 55.24
C GLN A 84 -55.65 0.31 56.56
N PRO A 85 -55.00 0.13 57.76
CA PRO A 85 -53.58 0.15 58.19
C PRO A 85 -53.13 -0.96 59.23
N THR A 86 -51.86 -0.86 59.71
CA THR A 86 -51.25 -1.43 60.96
C THR A 86 -50.99 -2.96 61.04
N SER A 87 -50.08 -3.51 61.87
CA SER A 87 -49.09 -2.99 62.87
C SER A 87 -47.74 -3.79 62.78
N VAL A 88 -46.84 -4.18 63.73
CA VAL A 88 -46.71 -4.34 65.22
C VAL A 88 -45.21 -4.20 65.64
N GLU A 89 -44.91 -4.15 66.95
CA GLU A 89 -43.58 -4.11 67.63
C GLU A 89 -42.88 -5.50 67.75
N GLU A 90 -41.63 -5.68 68.23
CA GLU A 90 -40.69 -4.87 69.04
C GLU A 90 -39.21 -4.90 68.58
N ALA A 91 -38.47 -3.81 68.90
CA ALA A 91 -37.07 -3.68 69.39
C ALA A 91 -35.88 -4.56 68.89
N LYS A 92 -34.59 -4.13 68.90
CA LYS A 92 -33.80 -2.87 69.07
C LYS A 92 -32.31 -3.28 68.83
N ALA A 93 -31.30 -2.45 68.53
CA ALA A 93 -31.17 -1.12 67.91
C ALA A 93 -29.65 -0.83 67.67
N GLY A 94 -29.30 0.14 66.82
CA GLY A 94 -27.92 0.61 66.57
C GLY A 94 -27.91 1.74 65.52
N GLU A 95 -27.05 2.75 65.67
CA GLU A 95 -27.34 4.09 65.10
C GLU A 95 -26.65 4.48 63.78
N VAL A 96 -27.47 5.13 62.95
CA VAL A 96 -27.28 5.96 61.73
C VAL A 96 -26.51 7.25 62.11
N PRO A 97 -25.63 7.90 61.28
CA PRO A 97 -25.98 8.65 60.03
C PRO A 97 -24.86 8.76 58.95
N GLU A 98 -24.96 9.41 57.77
CA GLU A 98 -26.06 9.92 56.91
C GLU A 98 -25.57 10.08 55.43
N GLU A 99 -26.52 10.17 54.49
CA GLU A 99 -26.55 10.91 53.21
C GLU A 99 -25.42 10.90 52.12
N ARG A 100 -25.92 10.80 50.86
CA ARG A 100 -25.43 11.31 49.53
C ARG A 100 -24.27 10.59 48.79
N PRO A 101 -24.43 10.30 47.47
CA PRO A 101 -23.37 9.83 46.58
C PRO A 101 -22.74 10.97 45.75
N MET A 102 -21.44 10.87 45.43
CA MET A 102 -20.77 11.67 44.39
C MET A 102 -19.67 10.86 43.66
N ALA A 103 -19.27 11.40 42.51
CA ALA A 103 -18.40 10.85 41.46
C ALA A 103 -17.11 10.14 41.91
N VAL A 104 -16.66 9.22 41.05
CA VAL A 104 -15.24 8.80 40.94
C VAL A 104 -14.84 8.88 39.47
N GLN A 105 -13.78 9.63 39.20
CA GLN A 105 -13.02 9.70 37.95
C GLN A 105 -11.54 9.87 38.37
N GLU A 106 -10.59 9.62 37.46
CA GLU A 106 -9.14 9.58 37.71
C GLU A 106 -8.63 8.44 38.61
N THR A 107 -7.94 7.46 38.02
CA THR A 107 -6.70 6.86 38.60
C THR A 107 -6.02 5.94 37.59
N LEU A 108 -4.96 6.43 36.90
CA LEU A 108 -3.79 5.63 36.47
C LEU A 108 -2.77 6.51 35.69
N LEU A 109 -2.20 7.53 36.36
CA LEU A 109 -1.11 8.33 35.76
C LEU A 109 -0.10 8.84 36.81
N THR A 110 0.27 7.99 37.77
CA THR A 110 1.36 8.32 38.72
C THR A 110 2.01 7.07 39.34
N ALA A 111 2.97 6.45 38.63
CA ALA A 111 4.07 5.68 39.24
C ALA A 111 5.12 5.28 38.19
N ILE A 112 6.38 5.66 38.46
CA ILE A 112 7.69 5.21 37.92
C ILE A 112 8.52 6.42 37.47
N ALA A 113 9.15 7.02 38.48
CA ALA A 113 10.35 7.85 38.35
C ALA A 113 11.25 7.50 39.56
N GLU A 114 12.54 7.27 39.28
CA GLU A 114 13.64 7.15 40.25
C GLU A 114 13.54 6.11 41.39
N THR A 115 14.27 5.01 41.25
CA THR A 115 15.27 4.61 42.28
C THR A 115 16.36 3.72 41.67
N LYS A 116 17.59 3.80 42.17
CA LYS A 116 18.74 2.97 41.76
C LYS A 116 19.10 1.97 42.87
N SER A 117 19.56 0.77 42.48
CA SER A 117 20.59 -0.09 43.15
C SER A 117 20.53 -0.27 44.69
N ALA A 118 20.61 -1.46 45.29
CA ALA A 118 21.22 -2.73 44.87
C ALA A 118 20.89 -3.86 45.88
N ALA A 119 21.18 -5.13 45.51
CA ALA A 119 21.58 -6.23 46.42
C ALA A 119 20.49 -6.80 47.39
N VAL A 120 20.49 -8.07 47.85
CA VAL A 120 21.25 -9.30 47.51
C VAL A 120 20.54 -10.55 48.12
N ASP A 121 20.84 -11.74 47.57
CA ASP A 121 20.73 -13.11 48.14
C ASP A 121 19.41 -13.93 48.30
N GLU A 122 19.63 -15.26 48.19
CA GLU A 122 18.87 -16.46 48.63
C GLU A 122 17.44 -16.75 48.09
N ALA A 123 17.04 -18.00 47.76
CA ALA A 123 17.76 -19.29 47.61
C ALA A 123 16.90 -20.38 46.91
N LEU A 124 17.48 -21.59 46.72
CA LEU A 124 16.87 -22.91 46.41
C LEU A 124 16.46 -23.21 44.93
N PRO A 125 16.49 -24.49 44.48
CA PRO A 125 17.49 -25.54 44.77
C PRO A 125 17.96 -26.35 43.54
N THR A 126 19.04 -27.13 43.73
CA THR A 126 19.79 -27.89 42.72
C THR A 126 19.29 -29.34 42.52
N GLU A 127 19.53 -29.95 41.33
CA GLU A 127 20.09 -31.32 41.08
C GLU A 127 19.81 -31.84 39.64
N LYS A 128 20.63 -32.67 38.97
CA LYS A 128 22.10 -32.94 39.01
C LYS A 128 22.50 -33.91 37.86
N GLN A 129 23.70 -33.75 37.29
CA GLN A 129 24.66 -34.79 36.79
C GLN A 129 25.73 -34.06 35.92
N GLU A 130 27.01 -33.91 36.33
CA GLU A 130 28.11 -34.90 36.47
C GLU A 130 28.78 -35.25 35.12
N LEU A 131 30.12 -35.20 34.92
CA LEU A 131 31.31 -34.96 35.78
C LEU A 131 32.25 -33.91 35.11
N GLN A 132 33.10 -33.08 35.74
CA GLN A 132 34.12 -33.25 36.82
C GLN A 132 35.47 -33.91 36.35
N PRO A 133 36.65 -33.51 36.90
CA PRO A 133 37.58 -32.57 36.22
C PRO A 133 39.09 -32.99 36.29
N ILE A 134 40.05 -32.04 36.47
CA ILE A 134 41.44 -32.21 37.02
C ILE A 134 42.52 -32.80 36.03
N ILE A 135 43.81 -32.38 35.93
CA ILE A 135 44.60 -31.21 36.44
C ILE A 135 46.04 -31.15 35.80
N VAL A 136 46.76 -30.00 35.92
CA VAL A 136 48.26 -29.75 35.87
C VAL A 136 49.13 -29.96 34.59
N GLU A 137 49.68 -28.82 34.11
CA GLU A 137 51.07 -28.40 33.74
C GLU A 137 52.13 -29.21 32.90
N GLU A 138 52.89 -28.40 32.12
CA GLU A 138 54.34 -28.40 31.78
C GLU A 138 55.03 -29.25 30.67
N ALA A 139 55.75 -28.48 29.81
CA ALA A 139 57.13 -28.65 29.30
C ALA A 139 57.57 -29.66 28.18
N GLN A 140 57.78 -29.10 26.96
CA GLN A 140 59.00 -29.19 26.09
C GLN A 140 59.46 -30.57 25.53
N PRO A 141 60.43 -30.73 24.55
CA PRO A 141 61.46 -29.77 24.07
C PRO A 141 61.89 -29.73 22.56
N ILE A 142 62.42 -28.56 22.15
CA ILE A 142 63.72 -28.27 21.45
C ILE A 142 64.05 -28.69 19.98
N VAL A 143 64.25 -27.65 19.12
CA VAL A 143 65.39 -27.26 18.20
C VAL A 143 66.16 -28.37 17.45
N VAL A 144 66.45 -28.32 16.12
CA VAL A 144 67.37 -27.44 15.31
C VAL A 144 66.88 -27.35 13.82
N GLU A 145 67.41 -26.68 12.76
CA GLU A 145 68.58 -25.84 12.37
C GLU A 145 68.21 -25.08 11.04
N GLY A 146 68.86 -24.04 10.47
CA GLY A 146 69.97 -23.13 10.83
C GLY A 146 70.60 -22.45 9.57
N ALA A 147 71.40 -21.38 9.76
CA ALA A 147 72.20 -20.59 8.77
C ALA A 147 71.46 -19.83 7.62
N GLU A 148 71.89 -18.65 7.11
CA GLU A 148 72.79 -17.56 7.57
C GLU A 148 72.58 -16.29 6.68
N LEU A 149 73.17 -15.13 7.05
CA LEU A 149 73.30 -13.83 6.35
C LEU A 149 72.31 -12.70 6.72
N THR A 150 72.74 -11.45 6.44
CA THR A 150 72.35 -10.20 7.14
C THR A 150 71.80 -9.09 6.22
N ALA A 151 71.35 -7.98 6.84
CA ALA A 151 70.63 -6.86 6.22
C ALA A 151 71.42 -5.98 5.22
N PRO A 152 70.68 -5.21 4.39
CA PRO A 152 70.77 -3.74 4.30
C PRO A 152 69.48 -3.08 4.85
N GLU A 153 69.45 -1.94 5.54
CA GLU A 153 69.99 -0.57 5.27
C GLU A 153 69.12 0.30 4.33
N GLU A 154 68.47 1.32 4.89
CA GLU A 154 68.28 2.65 4.27
C GLU A 154 68.61 3.75 5.28
N ILE A 155 69.92 3.88 5.54
CA ILE A 155 70.71 5.12 5.73
C ILE A 155 70.06 6.32 6.46
N GLU A 156 70.59 6.65 7.64
CA GLU A 156 70.46 7.97 8.27
C GLU A 156 71.21 9.07 7.50
N LEU A 157 70.72 10.31 7.55
CA LEU A 157 71.60 11.49 7.63
C LEU A 157 71.01 12.55 8.59
N THR A 158 71.32 12.36 9.87
CA THR A 158 71.70 13.37 10.89
C THR A 158 71.37 14.85 10.66
N VAL A 159 70.76 15.49 11.67
CA VAL A 159 70.77 16.95 11.85
C VAL A 159 71.54 17.31 13.13
N GLU A 160 72.67 17.99 12.95
CA GLU A 160 73.48 18.69 13.95
C GLU A 160 74.01 19.99 13.28
N ASP A 161 74.28 21.11 13.94
CA ASP A 161 73.77 21.69 15.19
C ASP A 161 74.14 23.21 15.20
N GLU A 162 73.63 23.98 16.16
CA GLU A 162 74.17 25.26 16.66
C GLU A 162 74.21 26.55 15.77
N ALA A 163 74.55 27.65 16.45
CA ALA A 163 75.11 28.93 15.95
C ALA A 163 74.19 30.04 15.36
N GLN A 164 73.86 31.00 16.23
CA GLN A 164 73.47 32.40 15.95
C GLN A 164 74.69 33.27 15.55
N PRO A 165 74.65 34.63 15.51
CA PRO A 165 73.75 35.62 14.88
C PRO A 165 74.55 36.65 14.01
N GLN A 166 73.95 37.78 13.56
CA GLN A 166 74.41 39.18 13.84
C GLN A 166 73.76 40.32 12.98
N THR A 167 73.56 41.49 13.63
CA THR A 167 73.44 42.91 13.12
C THR A 167 72.42 43.27 12.00
N ALA A 168 71.58 44.33 12.04
CA ALA A 168 71.56 45.70 12.64
C ALA A 168 72.35 46.78 11.85
N GLU A 169 71.97 48.07 11.74
CA GLU A 169 70.71 48.88 11.93
C GLU A 169 70.89 50.22 11.13
N GLU A 170 70.00 51.21 10.92
CA GLU A 170 68.61 51.60 11.29
C GLU A 170 68.01 52.31 10.04
N VAL A 171 67.21 53.38 10.20
CA VAL A 171 66.94 54.50 9.27
C VAL A 171 65.92 54.21 8.14
N SER A 172 64.72 54.82 8.08
CA SER A 172 64.04 55.77 8.98
C SER A 172 62.58 56.02 8.54
N ARG A 173 61.68 56.84 9.13
CA ARG A 173 61.25 57.33 10.48
C ARG A 173 60.02 58.23 10.20
N GLY A 174 58.95 58.36 10.99
CA GLY A 174 58.55 57.74 12.25
C GLY A 174 57.68 58.69 13.12
N LYS A 175 57.16 58.17 14.26
CA LYS A 175 56.52 58.90 15.39
C LYS A 175 55.12 59.50 15.09
N LYS A 176 54.17 59.63 16.03
CA LYS A 176 54.13 59.45 17.51
C LYS A 176 53.15 58.27 17.83
N LYS A 177 52.58 57.96 19.01
CA LYS A 177 52.53 58.52 20.40
C LYS A 177 52.37 57.33 21.39
N LYS A 178 51.56 57.45 22.47
CA LYS A 178 51.15 56.43 23.46
C LYS A 178 49.76 56.76 24.04
N GLN A 179 49.08 55.76 24.62
CA GLN A 179 47.88 55.89 25.49
C GLN A 179 48.18 56.63 26.82
N PRO A 180 47.14 56.92 27.63
CA PRO A 180 47.00 56.20 28.89
C PRO A 180 45.56 55.74 29.26
N LYS A 181 45.45 54.72 30.11
CA LYS A 181 44.30 54.41 30.98
C LYS A 181 44.62 54.98 32.40
N PRO A 182 43.66 55.29 33.32
CA PRO A 182 42.90 54.24 34.03
C PRO A 182 41.48 54.57 34.58
N GLU A 183 40.75 53.49 34.88
CA GLU A 183 39.82 53.23 36.01
C GLU A 183 38.78 54.23 36.58
N LYS A 184 37.57 53.66 36.77
CA LYS A 184 36.63 53.83 37.91
C LYS A 184 36.07 55.25 38.22
N ARG A 185 34.94 55.55 37.57
CA ARG A 185 33.74 56.07 38.29
C ARG A 185 32.52 55.22 37.90
N GLY A 186 31.74 54.82 38.90
CA GLY A 186 30.51 54.04 38.70
C GLY A 186 29.28 54.95 38.54
N GLY A 187 28.27 54.44 37.85
CA GLY A 187 26.99 55.14 37.67
C GLY A 187 26.03 54.31 36.82
N LYS A 188 25.08 53.62 37.45
CA LYS A 188 24.03 52.85 36.75
C LYS A 188 22.80 53.74 36.60
N PRO A 189 22.26 53.87 35.39
CA PRO A 189 20.81 53.84 35.25
C PRO A 189 20.32 52.76 34.28
N ARG A 190 19.03 52.44 34.44
CA ARG A 190 18.24 51.60 33.54
C ARG A 190 18.20 52.21 32.13
N GLY A 191 18.23 51.38 31.10
CA GLY A 191 18.27 51.83 29.72
C GLY A 191 16.89 51.99 29.07
N THR A 192 16.93 52.33 27.78
CA THR A 192 15.92 52.04 26.76
C THR A 192 16.61 52.02 25.40
N ALA A 193 16.03 51.29 24.44
CA ALA A 193 16.31 51.25 23.00
C ALA A 193 17.63 51.91 22.50
N GLN A 194 18.58 51.08 22.07
CA GLN A 194 19.50 51.44 21.00
C GLN A 194 19.34 50.43 19.86
N SER A 195 19.32 50.96 18.64
CA SER A 195 19.36 50.20 17.40
C SER A 195 20.64 49.36 17.34
N TYR A 196 20.53 48.10 16.91
CA TYR A 196 21.71 47.37 16.45
C TYR A 196 22.25 48.05 15.20
N GLU A 197 23.56 48.25 15.16
CA GLU A 197 24.24 48.83 13.99
C GLU A 197 24.19 47.81 12.86
N GLU A 198 23.79 48.24 11.66
CA GLU A 198 23.84 47.40 10.47
C GLU A 198 25.31 47.05 10.18
N GLY A 199 25.64 45.75 10.29
CA GLY A 199 26.88 45.23 9.74
C GLY A 199 26.96 45.52 8.24
N PRO A 200 28.16 45.62 7.65
CA PRO A 200 28.30 46.00 6.25
C PRO A 200 27.50 45.06 5.36
N ILE A 201 26.53 45.64 4.63
CA ILE A 201 25.72 44.93 3.65
C ILE A 201 26.69 44.30 2.65
N GLN A 202 26.88 42.98 2.73
CA GLN A 202 27.51 42.24 1.66
C GLN A 202 26.59 42.35 0.45
N GLU A 203 27.08 42.94 -0.63
CA GLU A 203 26.35 43.00 -1.89
C GLU A 203 25.99 41.58 -2.29
N ALA A 204 24.70 41.24 -2.22
CA ALA A 204 24.21 39.91 -2.55
C ALA A 204 24.61 39.61 -4.00
N LYS A 205 25.44 38.57 -4.20
CA LYS A 205 25.82 38.10 -5.53
C LYS A 205 24.53 37.90 -6.33
N GLN A 206 24.36 38.69 -7.39
CA GLN A 206 23.13 38.66 -8.19
C GLN A 206 22.86 37.22 -8.63
N SER A 207 21.70 36.70 -8.22
CA SER A 207 21.35 35.29 -8.36
C SER A 207 21.33 34.91 -9.83
N ARG A 208 22.32 34.11 -10.27
CA ARG A 208 22.29 33.50 -11.59
C ARG A 208 21.09 32.56 -11.66
N PRO A 209 20.18 32.71 -12.65
CA PRO A 209 19.13 31.73 -12.85
C PRO A 209 19.74 30.40 -13.29
N LYS A 210 19.40 29.32 -12.58
CA LYS A 210 19.92 27.98 -12.86
C LYS A 210 18.90 27.16 -13.65
N PRO A 211 19.10 26.89 -14.95
CA PRO A 211 18.35 25.88 -15.68
C PRO A 211 18.70 24.48 -15.18
N GLU A 212 17.72 23.57 -15.15
CA GLU A 212 17.88 22.19 -14.68
C GLU A 212 17.48 21.20 -15.78
N ILE A 213 18.09 20.01 -15.81
CA ILE A 213 17.65 18.92 -16.71
C ILE A 213 16.73 17.99 -15.91
N VAL A 214 15.55 17.72 -16.45
CA VAL A 214 14.47 17.00 -15.77
C VAL A 214 13.86 15.92 -16.65
N CYS A 215 13.28 14.90 -16.03
CA CYS A 215 12.43 13.93 -16.71
C CYS A 215 11.04 13.85 -16.07
N TRP A 216 10.02 13.46 -16.83
CA TRP A 216 8.72 13.06 -16.29
C TRP A 216 8.04 12.01 -17.18
N LYS A 217 7.15 11.23 -16.57
CA LYS A 217 6.32 10.25 -17.26
C LYS A 217 5.11 10.94 -17.88
N ARG A 218 4.90 10.75 -19.18
CA ARG A 218 3.71 11.19 -19.93
C ARG A 218 3.06 9.98 -20.57
N GLU A 219 1.83 9.69 -20.17
CA GLU A 219 1.07 8.49 -20.57
C GLU A 219 1.87 7.21 -20.25
N PHE A 220 2.49 6.60 -21.26
CA PHE A 220 3.25 5.34 -21.14
C PHE A 220 4.77 5.51 -21.31
N GLN A 221 5.28 6.72 -21.55
CA GLN A 221 6.68 6.98 -21.88
C GLN A 221 7.32 8.07 -21.01
N TRP A 222 8.64 8.03 -20.84
CA TRP A 222 9.39 9.08 -20.18
C TRP A 222 9.88 10.17 -21.15
N VAL A 223 9.65 11.43 -20.80
CA VAL A 223 10.11 12.62 -21.53
C VAL A 223 11.24 13.28 -20.75
N SER A 224 12.30 13.70 -21.45
CA SER A 224 13.44 14.44 -20.87
C SER A 224 13.55 15.84 -21.48
N ALA A 225 13.80 16.84 -20.65
CA ALA A 225 13.81 18.25 -21.06
C ALA A 225 14.75 19.10 -20.19
N VAL A 226 15.02 20.32 -20.66
CA VAL A 226 15.58 21.42 -19.88
C VAL A 226 14.42 22.22 -19.28
N GLU A 227 14.35 22.32 -17.96
CA GLU A 227 13.44 23.20 -17.22
C GLU A 227 14.12 24.54 -16.92
N LEU A 228 13.47 25.65 -17.27
CA LEU A 228 13.97 27.00 -17.01
C LEU A 228 13.27 27.63 -15.79
N PRO A 229 14.02 28.28 -14.88
CA PRO A 229 13.45 28.99 -13.74
C PRO A 229 12.68 30.26 -14.18
N GLU A 230 11.73 30.71 -13.35
CA GLU A 230 10.80 31.80 -13.71
C GLU A 230 11.50 33.11 -14.12
N GLU A 231 12.67 33.45 -13.56
CA GLU A 231 13.40 34.67 -13.90
C GLU A 231 13.88 34.71 -15.36
N LEU A 232 14.14 33.55 -15.99
CA LEU A 232 14.44 33.50 -17.43
C LEU A 232 13.17 33.61 -18.26
N LEU A 233 12.06 33.04 -17.80
CA LEU A 233 10.76 33.07 -18.49
C LEU A 233 10.15 34.47 -18.55
N GLU A 234 10.60 35.40 -17.71
CA GLU A 234 10.24 36.83 -17.78
C GLU A 234 11.06 37.60 -18.85
N SER A 235 12.16 37.03 -19.37
CA SER A 235 12.96 37.64 -20.44
C SER A 235 12.48 37.24 -21.83
N SER A 236 12.44 38.20 -22.77
CA SER A 236 11.82 38.03 -24.09
C SER A 236 12.56 37.11 -25.05
N ASP A 237 13.87 36.96 -24.87
CA ASP A 237 14.80 36.51 -25.91
C ASP A 237 15.52 35.20 -25.54
N VAL A 238 14.90 34.32 -24.75
CA VAL A 238 15.53 33.07 -24.32
C VAL A 238 15.65 32.07 -25.47
N VAL A 239 16.86 31.58 -25.70
CA VAL A 239 17.15 30.50 -26.65
C VAL A 239 17.75 29.31 -25.89
N VAL A 240 17.24 28.11 -26.15
CA VAL A 240 17.77 26.85 -25.62
C VAL A 240 18.28 26.01 -26.79
N LEU A 241 19.58 25.69 -26.77
CA LEU A 241 20.27 24.90 -27.79
C LEU A 241 20.78 23.58 -27.19
N GLN A 242 20.85 22.52 -27.99
CA GLN A 242 21.63 21.31 -27.74
C GLN A 242 22.59 21.10 -28.92
N ASP A 243 23.89 21.05 -28.66
CA ASP A 243 24.96 21.00 -29.69
C ASP A 243 24.80 22.08 -30.78
N GLY A 244 24.27 23.26 -30.40
CA GLY A 244 23.98 24.39 -31.31
C GLY A 244 22.63 24.31 -32.05
N SER A 245 21.85 23.24 -31.90
CA SER A 245 20.53 23.07 -32.51
C SER A 245 19.40 23.51 -31.55
N PRO A 246 18.40 24.30 -31.98
CA PRO A 246 17.38 24.85 -31.08
C PRO A 246 16.36 23.80 -30.63
N LEU A 247 16.19 23.64 -29.32
CA LEU A 247 15.31 22.64 -28.73
C LEU A 247 13.81 23.01 -28.88
N SER A 248 12.98 21.99 -29.04
CA SER A 248 11.52 22.15 -29.12
C SER A 248 10.88 22.27 -27.73
N LYS A 249 10.23 23.41 -27.46
CA LYS A 249 9.39 23.62 -26.28
C LYS A 249 8.31 22.53 -26.16
N ASP A 250 7.98 22.13 -24.93
CA ASP A 250 6.92 21.15 -24.67
C ASP A 250 5.54 21.81 -24.49
N GLU A 251 4.49 21.17 -25.02
CA GLU A 251 3.11 21.66 -24.96
C GLU A 251 2.46 21.50 -23.58
N SER A 252 2.96 20.58 -22.74
CA SER A 252 2.39 20.26 -21.43
C SER A 252 3.06 20.98 -20.25
N ARG A 253 4.27 21.55 -20.45
CA ARG A 253 5.00 22.33 -19.44
C ARG A 253 5.60 23.60 -20.06
N GLU A 254 5.00 24.75 -19.75
CA GLU A 254 5.41 26.08 -20.27
C GLU A 254 6.88 26.47 -19.95
N ALA A 255 7.55 25.77 -19.04
CA ALA A 255 8.93 26.00 -18.63
C ALA A 255 9.93 25.01 -19.22
N CYS A 256 9.51 24.05 -20.06
CA CYS A 256 10.35 22.93 -20.49
C CYS A 256 10.64 22.87 -22.00
N TRP A 257 11.89 22.59 -22.36
CA TRP A 257 12.38 22.39 -23.73
C TRP A 257 12.92 20.96 -23.89
N ARG A 258 12.27 20.15 -24.71
CA ARG A 258 12.59 18.71 -24.87
C ARG A 258 13.99 18.53 -25.43
N LEU A 259 14.76 17.60 -24.84
CA LEU A 259 16.04 17.15 -25.40
C LEU A 259 15.78 16.36 -26.70
N GLU A 260 16.73 16.44 -27.64
CA GLU A 260 16.72 15.60 -28.85
C GLU A 260 17.67 14.40 -28.72
N ARG A 261 18.63 14.45 -27.78
CA ARG A 261 19.66 13.41 -27.56
C ARG A 261 19.95 13.24 -26.07
N ILE A 262 20.45 12.07 -25.67
CA ILE A 262 20.91 11.82 -24.28
C ILE A 262 22.24 12.52 -23.93
N SER A 263 22.99 12.97 -24.93
CA SER A 263 24.38 13.45 -24.81
C SER A 263 24.56 14.82 -25.48
N GLY A 264 25.71 15.46 -25.25
CA GLY A 264 26.07 16.76 -25.83
C GLY A 264 26.10 17.90 -24.80
N GLU A 265 26.29 19.13 -25.29
CA GLU A 265 26.21 20.34 -24.47
C GLU A 265 24.87 21.05 -24.72
N VAL A 266 24.10 21.26 -23.65
CA VAL A 266 22.94 22.16 -23.67
C VAL A 266 23.40 23.57 -23.30
N VAL A 267 23.02 24.57 -24.10
CA VAL A 267 23.32 25.98 -23.87
C VAL A 267 22.02 26.76 -23.77
N VAL A 268 21.82 27.46 -22.65
CA VAL A 268 20.71 28.39 -22.43
C VAL A 268 21.27 29.81 -22.53
N GLN A 269 20.76 30.60 -23.48
CA GLN A 269 21.19 31.98 -23.72
C GLN A 269 20.02 32.94 -23.47
N TRP A 270 20.29 34.08 -22.83
CA TRP A 270 19.30 35.13 -22.57
C TRP A 270 19.94 36.53 -22.60
N ASN A 271 19.11 37.55 -22.86
CA ASN A 271 19.53 38.95 -22.82
C ASN A 271 19.30 39.54 -21.43
N GLU A 272 20.33 40.14 -20.85
CA GLU A 272 20.24 40.86 -19.57
C GLU A 272 21.02 42.18 -19.64
N SER A 273 20.30 43.31 -19.62
CA SER A 273 20.87 44.65 -19.73
C SER A 273 21.82 44.80 -20.94
N GLU A 274 21.29 44.54 -22.15
CA GLU A 274 21.99 44.59 -23.45
C GLU A 274 23.17 43.62 -23.62
N ASN A 275 23.46 42.77 -22.64
CA ASN A 275 24.49 41.73 -22.72
C ASN A 275 23.83 40.35 -22.86
N VAL A 276 24.32 39.54 -23.81
CA VAL A 276 23.97 38.12 -23.87
C VAL A 276 24.70 37.41 -22.73
N LYS A 277 23.95 36.73 -21.86
CA LYS A 277 24.47 35.76 -20.90
C LYS A 277 24.16 34.36 -21.36
N GLU A 278 25.01 33.40 -20.99
CA GLU A 278 24.77 31.99 -21.24
C GLU A 278 25.10 31.12 -20.02
N THR A 279 24.40 29.99 -19.94
CA THR A 279 24.71 28.88 -19.03
C THR A 279 24.78 27.58 -19.84
N LYS A 280 25.79 26.77 -19.51
CA LYS A 280 26.10 25.50 -20.18
C LYS A 280 25.79 24.35 -19.23
N LEU A 281 25.21 23.29 -19.77
CA LEU A 281 24.78 22.09 -19.07
C LEU A 281 25.36 20.86 -19.82
N ALA A 282 26.35 20.20 -19.23
CA ALA A 282 27.01 19.05 -19.84
C ALA A 282 26.23 17.75 -19.57
N LEU A 283 25.75 17.11 -20.64
CA LEU A 283 25.16 15.78 -20.58
C LEU A 283 26.26 14.70 -20.62
N ASN A 284 25.97 13.53 -20.07
CA ASN A 284 26.85 12.36 -20.12
C ASN A 284 26.77 11.70 -21.52
N GLU A 285 27.89 11.16 -22.00
CA GLU A 285 27.98 10.58 -23.35
C GLU A 285 27.15 9.30 -23.56
N LYS A 286 26.85 8.55 -22.49
CA LYS A 286 26.37 7.15 -22.59
C LYS A 286 25.01 6.89 -21.93
N TYR A 287 24.62 7.66 -20.92
CA TYR A 287 23.37 7.48 -20.19
C TYR A 287 22.87 8.79 -19.60
N LEU A 288 21.57 8.91 -19.31
CA LEU A 288 21.05 9.94 -18.41
C LEU A 288 20.64 9.32 -17.09
N LEU A 289 21.11 9.90 -15.98
CA LEU A 289 20.77 9.48 -14.62
C LEU A 289 19.91 10.55 -13.95
N PHE A 290 18.71 10.17 -13.52
CA PHE A 290 17.77 11.05 -12.81
C PHE A 290 17.49 10.52 -11.40
N LYS A 291 17.60 11.38 -10.39
CA LYS A 291 17.05 11.12 -9.05
C LYS A 291 15.54 11.39 -9.10
N LEU A 292 14.70 10.40 -8.81
CA LEU A 292 13.25 10.52 -8.87
C LEU A 292 12.72 11.24 -7.62
N SER A 293 11.62 11.99 -7.77
CA SER A 293 11.00 12.73 -6.66
C SER A 293 9.48 12.93 -6.83
N GLY A 294 8.81 13.21 -5.70
CA GLY A 294 7.39 13.58 -5.64
C GLY A 294 6.40 12.42 -5.73
N GLN A 295 5.11 12.74 -5.52
CA GLN A 295 4.04 11.85 -5.04
C GLN A 295 3.75 10.55 -5.83
N ASN A 296 4.37 10.34 -6.99
CA ASN A 296 4.21 9.12 -7.79
C ASN A 296 5.55 8.58 -8.33
N GLN A 297 6.68 9.18 -7.93
CA GLN A 297 8.00 9.04 -8.56
C GLN A 297 8.02 9.27 -10.09
N ASN A 298 6.94 9.81 -10.67
CA ASN A 298 6.76 10.04 -12.11
C ASN A 298 7.54 11.26 -12.66
N GLN A 299 8.50 11.80 -11.91
CA GLN A 299 9.41 12.86 -12.34
C GLN A 299 10.75 12.76 -11.62
N GLY A 300 11.80 13.35 -12.19
CA GLY A 300 13.13 13.35 -11.60
C GLY A 300 14.04 14.45 -12.14
N ARG A 301 15.14 14.71 -11.43
CA ARG A 301 16.19 15.69 -11.78
C ARG A 301 17.48 14.97 -12.14
N TYR A 302 18.16 15.43 -13.19
CA TYR A 302 19.44 14.89 -13.64
C TYR A 302 20.52 15.07 -12.57
N VAL A 303 21.32 14.04 -12.33
CA VAL A 303 22.46 14.07 -11.40
C VAL A 303 23.66 13.35 -12.00
N LYS A 304 24.88 13.82 -11.69
CA LYS A 304 26.11 13.23 -12.23
C LYS A 304 26.47 11.88 -11.59
N PHE A 305 26.00 11.62 -10.38
CA PHE A 305 26.28 10.40 -9.60
C PHE A 305 25.05 9.95 -8.82
N PRO A 306 24.82 8.63 -8.66
CA PRO A 306 23.81 8.13 -7.75
C PRO A 306 24.35 8.12 -6.31
N ALA A 307 23.44 8.24 -5.35
CA ALA A 307 23.71 8.13 -3.91
C ALA A 307 22.65 7.20 -3.29
N SER A 308 21.73 7.71 -2.46
CA SER A 308 20.61 6.94 -1.90
C SER A 308 19.24 7.42 -2.41
N GLY A 309 18.26 6.51 -2.42
CA GLY A 309 16.90 6.74 -2.89
C GLY A 309 16.58 6.09 -4.24
N SER A 310 15.47 6.51 -4.87
CA SER A 310 15.00 6.00 -6.16
C SER A 310 15.59 6.76 -7.35
N TYR A 311 16.03 6.02 -8.36
CA TYR A 311 16.70 6.52 -9.57
C TYR A 311 16.10 5.92 -10.84
N LEU A 312 16.08 6.73 -11.90
CA LEU A 312 15.77 6.33 -13.26
C LEU A 312 17.02 6.52 -14.12
N VAL A 313 17.41 5.49 -14.86
CA VAL A 313 18.56 5.55 -15.77
C VAL A 313 18.10 5.28 -17.19
N MET A 314 18.33 6.24 -18.09
CA MET A 314 18.09 6.05 -19.52
C MET A 314 19.38 5.57 -20.18
N VAL A 315 19.33 4.37 -20.74
CA VAL A 315 20.44 3.68 -21.44
C VAL A 315 19.97 3.26 -22.85
N PRO A 316 20.88 2.93 -23.77
CA PRO A 316 20.52 2.35 -25.07
C PRO A 316 19.59 1.14 -24.92
N ASP A 317 18.72 0.91 -25.90
CA ASP A 317 17.74 -0.19 -25.87
C ASP A 317 18.32 -1.59 -26.09
N ASP A 318 19.63 -1.68 -26.33
CA ASP A 318 20.44 -2.91 -26.41
C ASP A 318 21.27 -3.20 -25.13
N TRP A 319 21.04 -2.47 -24.03
CA TRP A 319 21.67 -2.72 -22.73
C TRP A 319 20.75 -3.50 -21.77
N GLU A 320 21.27 -4.59 -21.20
CA GLU A 320 20.57 -5.39 -20.18
C GLU A 320 21.02 -4.99 -18.76
N ARG A 321 20.25 -5.34 -17.72
CA ARG A 321 20.67 -5.15 -16.32
C ARG A 321 21.65 -6.26 -15.91
N ASP A 322 22.65 -5.95 -15.07
CA ASP A 322 23.50 -7.01 -14.51
C ASP A 322 22.91 -7.61 -13.22
N ASP A 323 21.93 -8.50 -13.40
CA ASP A 323 21.24 -9.22 -12.33
C ASP A 323 22.20 -10.04 -11.43
N THR A 324 23.41 -10.37 -11.91
CA THR A 324 24.40 -11.11 -11.12
C THR A 324 25.07 -10.28 -10.03
N LEU A 325 25.05 -8.96 -10.15
CA LEU A 325 25.58 -8.02 -9.16
C LEU A 325 24.48 -7.39 -8.28
N LEU A 326 23.24 -7.34 -8.77
CA LEU A 326 22.16 -6.55 -8.16
C LEU A 326 20.90 -7.35 -7.79
N GLY A 327 20.87 -8.65 -8.07
CA GLY A 327 19.64 -9.43 -8.03
C GLY A 327 18.68 -9.08 -9.18
N PRO A 328 17.50 -9.74 -9.24
CA PRO A 328 16.53 -9.50 -10.30
C PRO A 328 16.04 -8.04 -10.31
N PRO A 329 15.64 -7.50 -11.48
CA PRO A 329 15.18 -6.12 -11.59
C PRO A 329 13.92 -5.87 -10.74
N PRO A 330 13.83 -4.75 -9.99
CA PRO A 330 12.62 -4.41 -9.26
C PRO A 330 11.43 -4.18 -10.20
N VAL A 331 11.67 -3.60 -11.38
CA VAL A 331 10.66 -3.31 -12.41
C VAL A 331 11.27 -3.60 -13.78
N THR A 332 10.45 -4.06 -14.73
CA THR A 332 10.80 -4.10 -16.15
C THR A 332 11.14 -2.69 -16.67
N PRO A 333 12.00 -2.55 -17.70
CA PRO A 333 12.27 -1.25 -18.31
C PRO A 333 11.00 -0.59 -18.86
N GLU A 334 10.98 0.74 -18.86
CA GLU A 334 9.90 1.54 -19.45
C GLU A 334 10.41 2.34 -20.67
N PRO A 335 9.58 2.60 -21.69
CA PRO A 335 10.02 3.30 -22.89
C PRO A 335 10.23 4.80 -22.63
N VAL A 336 11.08 5.42 -23.45
CA VAL A 336 11.36 6.87 -23.40
C VAL A 336 11.05 7.52 -24.74
N SER A 337 10.88 8.85 -24.76
CA SER A 337 10.58 9.62 -25.97
C SER A 337 11.78 9.84 -26.90
N LEU A 338 12.98 9.46 -26.46
CA LEU A 338 14.22 9.47 -27.25
C LEU A 338 14.37 8.11 -27.96
N PRO A 339 14.52 8.07 -29.29
CA PRO A 339 14.56 6.80 -30.03
C PRO A 339 15.86 6.03 -29.79
N GLY A 340 15.76 4.71 -29.58
CA GLY A 340 16.91 3.83 -29.32
C GLY A 340 17.33 3.73 -27.84
N TYR A 341 16.44 4.08 -26.90
CA TYR A 341 16.73 4.13 -25.46
C TYR A 341 15.58 3.53 -24.63
N GLN A 342 15.90 3.02 -23.43
CA GLN A 342 14.94 2.55 -22.43
C GLN A 342 15.30 3.07 -21.02
N ALA A 343 14.31 3.17 -20.13
CA ALA A 343 14.45 3.66 -18.77
C ALA A 343 14.41 2.51 -17.76
N HIS A 344 15.46 2.36 -16.96
CA HIS A 344 15.60 1.31 -15.96
C HIS A 344 15.55 1.91 -14.54
N PHE A 345 14.83 1.24 -13.64
CA PHE A 345 14.63 1.71 -12.27
C PHE A 345 15.62 1.06 -11.29
N PHE A 346 16.16 1.88 -10.39
CA PHE A 346 17.05 1.44 -9.31
C PHE A 346 16.60 2.10 -8.02
N GLU A 347 16.75 1.38 -6.91
CA GLU A 347 16.59 1.91 -5.56
C GLU A 347 17.88 1.58 -4.82
N LEU A 348 18.47 2.58 -4.17
CA LEU A 348 19.78 2.49 -3.55
C LEU A 348 19.66 2.80 -2.06
N GLU A 349 20.09 1.84 -1.25
CA GLU A 349 20.10 1.93 0.21
C GLU A 349 21.15 2.94 0.70
N LYS A 350 21.02 3.38 1.96
CA LYS A 350 21.89 4.41 2.53
C LYS A 350 23.34 3.99 2.75
N ASP A 351 23.59 2.68 2.78
CA ASP A 351 24.87 2.08 3.20
C ASP A 351 25.96 2.18 2.11
N GLY A 352 25.68 2.86 1.00
CA GLY A 352 26.64 3.28 -0.03
C GLY A 352 27.05 2.22 -1.04
N ASP A 353 26.99 0.93 -0.66
CA ASP A 353 27.43 -0.20 -1.49
C ASP A 353 26.55 -0.49 -2.72
N GLY A 354 25.37 0.13 -2.77
CA GLY A 354 24.38 0.00 -3.86
C GLY A 354 24.90 0.53 -5.19
N LYS A 355 25.23 -0.39 -6.10
CA LYS A 355 25.73 -0.08 -7.46
C LYS A 355 24.58 -0.05 -8.47
N ILE A 356 24.77 0.69 -9.56
CA ILE A 356 23.93 0.61 -10.75
C ILE A 356 24.76 -0.08 -11.84
N ALA A 357 24.28 -1.20 -12.38
CA ALA A 357 25.06 -2.08 -13.24
C ALA A 357 24.24 -2.61 -14.43
N PHE A 358 24.87 -2.55 -15.60
CA PHE A 358 24.34 -2.98 -16.89
C PHE A 358 25.32 -3.92 -17.59
N ARG A 359 24.83 -4.65 -18.59
CA ARG A 359 25.62 -5.41 -19.54
C ARG A 359 25.49 -4.75 -20.91
N THR A 360 26.62 -4.41 -21.52
CA THR A 360 26.67 -3.90 -22.89
C THR A 360 26.35 -5.00 -23.91
N PRO A 361 26.10 -4.67 -25.20
CA PRO A 361 26.01 -5.65 -26.29
C PRO A 361 27.27 -6.51 -26.48
N THR A 362 28.43 -6.08 -25.95
CA THR A 362 29.68 -6.86 -25.92
C THR A 362 29.74 -7.85 -24.75
N GLY A 363 28.75 -7.85 -23.85
CA GLY A 363 28.71 -8.66 -22.63
C GLY A 363 29.58 -8.11 -21.49
N GLU A 364 30.07 -6.88 -21.60
CA GLU A 364 30.95 -6.25 -20.61
C GLU A 364 30.10 -5.56 -19.51
N PRO A 365 30.48 -5.67 -18.23
CA PRO A 365 29.75 -5.02 -17.14
C PRO A 365 30.04 -3.52 -17.11
N PHE A 366 29.02 -2.70 -17.34
CA PHE A 366 29.07 -1.26 -17.19
C PHE A 366 28.49 -0.85 -15.84
N VAL A 367 29.35 -0.43 -14.91
CA VAL A 367 28.95 -0.03 -13.54
C VAL A 367 29.00 1.49 -13.40
N ILE A 368 27.83 2.09 -13.12
CA ILE A 368 27.71 3.45 -12.61
C ILE A 368 27.90 3.35 -11.09
N ALA A 369 29.08 3.76 -10.63
CA ALA A 369 29.43 3.76 -9.22
C ALA A 369 28.59 4.78 -8.43
N SER A 370 28.05 4.34 -7.29
CA SER A 370 27.52 5.24 -6.26
C SER A 370 28.61 6.14 -5.70
N LYS A 371 28.19 7.30 -5.22
CA LYS A 371 28.89 8.02 -4.15
C LYS A 371 28.12 7.80 -2.86
N ALA A 372 28.81 7.81 -1.72
CA ALA A 372 28.14 7.97 -0.44
C ALA A 372 27.35 9.31 -0.47
N PRO A 373 26.16 9.38 0.17
CA PRO A 373 25.49 10.66 0.37
C PRO A 373 26.43 11.61 1.12
N GLN A 374 26.48 12.88 0.71
CA GLN A 374 27.32 13.88 1.38
C GLN A 374 26.57 14.56 2.52
N PHE A 375 25.24 14.63 2.41
CA PHE A 375 24.38 15.35 3.36
C PHE A 375 23.22 14.50 3.86
N GLU A 376 22.91 14.63 5.15
CA GLU A 376 21.65 14.14 5.72
C GLU A 376 20.86 15.25 6.44
N LEU A 377 19.57 15.00 6.66
CA LEU A 377 18.67 15.91 7.36
C LEU A 377 18.37 15.39 8.78
N VAL A 378 18.67 16.22 9.77
CA VAL A 378 18.70 15.87 11.19
C VAL A 378 17.75 16.78 11.98
N GLY A 379 16.80 16.20 12.69
CA GLY A 379 15.80 16.92 13.48
C GLY A 379 14.82 15.95 14.14
N ASN A 380 13.72 16.45 14.69
CA ASN A 380 12.62 15.61 15.15
C ASN A 380 11.89 15.02 13.92
N ARG A 381 12.36 13.86 13.42
CA ARG A 381 11.76 13.16 12.29
C ARG A 381 10.53 12.38 12.75
N LEU A 382 9.39 12.70 12.16
CA LEU A 382 8.12 12.04 12.45
C LEU A 382 7.96 10.76 11.61
N ASN A 383 7.33 9.75 12.19
CA ASN A 383 7.08 8.47 11.54
C ASN A 383 5.77 8.53 10.73
N ASP A 384 5.86 8.85 9.44
CA ASP A 384 4.75 8.77 8.50
C ASP A 384 5.10 7.89 7.28
N ALA A 385 4.07 7.33 6.65
CA ALA A 385 4.18 6.32 5.61
C ALA A 385 4.13 6.87 4.18
N SER A 386 4.44 8.15 3.98
CA SER A 386 4.58 8.73 2.64
C SER A 386 5.85 8.24 1.95
N GLU A 387 5.81 7.06 1.33
CA GLU A 387 6.89 6.52 0.47
C GLU A 387 7.22 7.44 -0.74
N ASP A 388 6.36 8.42 -0.98
CA ASP A 388 6.25 9.26 -2.16
C ASP A 388 6.70 10.73 -1.93
N LYS A 389 7.11 11.06 -0.70
CA LYS A 389 7.48 12.42 -0.27
C LYS A 389 8.70 12.38 0.64
N GLY A 390 9.51 13.43 0.64
CA GLY A 390 10.61 13.59 1.58
C GLY A 390 10.19 13.47 3.05
N PRO A 391 11.12 13.05 3.94
CA PRO A 391 10.84 12.83 5.36
C PRO A 391 10.16 14.01 6.04
N LEU A 392 9.19 13.70 6.90
CA LEU A 392 8.46 14.66 7.71
C LEU A 392 9.23 15.00 8.99
N PHE A 393 9.31 16.29 9.32
CA PHE A 393 9.90 16.82 10.54
C PHE A 393 8.88 17.65 11.34
N GLY A 394 8.90 17.46 12.67
CA GLY A 394 8.06 18.15 13.64
C GLY A 394 8.80 19.25 14.41
N GLU A 395 8.03 20.14 15.04
CA GLU A 395 8.46 21.26 15.90
C GLU A 395 9.36 22.32 15.23
N VAL A 396 10.52 21.94 14.71
CA VAL A 396 11.50 22.81 14.05
C VAL A 396 11.92 22.24 12.68
N PRO A 397 12.38 23.08 11.72
CA PRO A 397 12.94 22.59 10.47
C PRO A 397 14.15 21.66 10.71
N PRO A 398 14.41 20.68 9.83
CA PRO A 398 15.62 19.88 9.93
C PRO A 398 16.87 20.73 9.71
N ARG A 399 17.98 20.30 10.32
CA ARG A 399 19.33 20.84 10.10
C ARG A 399 20.06 19.94 9.13
N ILE A 400 20.93 20.51 8.31
CA ILE A 400 21.75 19.76 7.36
C ILE A 400 23.02 19.30 8.09
N ARG A 401 23.35 18.02 8.03
CA ARG A 401 24.64 17.48 8.50
C ARG A 401 25.47 17.00 7.30
N ALA A 402 26.72 17.43 7.21
CA ALA A 402 27.71 16.84 6.32
C ALA A 402 28.22 15.52 6.90
N LEU A 403 28.25 14.47 6.09
CA LEU A 403 28.67 13.11 6.49
C LEU A 403 30.19 12.91 6.42
N ASP A 404 30.91 13.82 5.79
CA ASP A 404 32.37 13.83 5.69
C ASP A 404 32.96 15.24 5.90
N GLU A 405 34.28 15.33 6.10
CA GLU A 405 34.97 16.61 6.24
C GLU A 405 35.15 17.37 4.91
N GLN A 406 34.63 16.85 3.79
CA GLN A 406 34.82 17.43 2.45
C GLN A 406 33.53 17.94 1.81
N GLY A 407 32.35 17.46 2.21
CA GLY A 407 31.06 17.84 1.65
C GLY A 407 30.88 19.35 1.55
N TRP A 408 30.99 20.08 2.67
CA TRP A 408 30.90 21.55 2.67
C TRP A 408 31.97 22.26 1.84
N LYS A 409 33.16 21.65 1.65
CA LYS A 409 34.25 22.22 0.84
C LYS A 409 33.99 22.08 -0.66
N SER A 410 33.10 21.17 -1.07
CA SER A 410 32.67 21.02 -2.46
C SER A 410 31.52 21.96 -2.85
N VAL A 411 30.70 22.38 -1.89
CA VAL A 411 29.51 23.23 -2.11
C VAL A 411 29.92 24.69 -2.31
N GLY A 412 29.43 25.31 -3.39
CA GLY A 412 29.47 26.75 -3.62
C GLY A 412 28.16 27.47 -3.27
N THR A 413 27.01 26.80 -3.30
CA THR A 413 25.69 27.40 -2.96
C THR A 413 24.67 26.34 -2.56
N ILE A 414 23.86 26.62 -1.54
CA ILE A 414 22.69 25.83 -1.15
C ILE A 414 21.43 26.61 -1.53
N VAL A 415 20.45 25.95 -2.13
CA VAL A 415 19.13 26.51 -2.45
C VAL A 415 18.05 25.73 -1.72
N VAL A 416 17.17 26.43 -1.01
CA VAL A 416 15.95 25.87 -0.39
C VAL A 416 14.71 26.50 -1.02
N GLY A 417 13.63 25.74 -1.20
CA GLY A 417 12.38 26.28 -1.73
C GLY A 417 11.21 25.30 -1.63
N GLU A 418 10.00 25.76 -1.97
CA GLU A 418 8.74 25.06 -1.73
C GLU A 418 8.30 24.20 -2.94
N GLU A 419 8.15 22.88 -2.75
CA GLU A 419 8.06 21.86 -3.82
C GLU A 419 6.63 21.60 -4.32
N GLY A 420 6.48 21.24 -5.60
CA GLY A 420 5.20 21.02 -6.29
C GLY A 420 4.92 21.98 -7.45
N MET A 421 3.73 21.88 -8.06
CA MET A 421 3.35 22.68 -9.24
C MET A 421 2.71 24.04 -8.88
N GLY A 422 2.85 25.05 -9.76
CA GLY A 422 2.28 26.39 -9.63
C GLY A 422 3.32 27.51 -9.72
N LYS A 423 2.94 28.68 -10.26
CA LYS A 423 3.82 29.84 -10.45
C LYS A 423 4.04 30.63 -9.14
N LYS A 424 5.17 31.33 -9.01
CA LYS A 424 5.58 32.14 -7.84
C LYS A 424 5.77 31.35 -6.53
N ARG A 425 6.55 30.27 -6.57
CA ARG A 425 6.93 29.51 -5.37
C ARG A 425 8.12 30.16 -4.65
N TRP A 426 8.09 30.13 -3.31
CA TRP A 426 9.17 30.72 -2.53
C TRP A 426 10.44 29.85 -2.60
N ARG A 427 11.58 30.52 -2.73
CA ARG A 427 12.92 29.96 -2.61
C ARG A 427 13.88 31.02 -2.08
N THR A 428 14.95 30.58 -1.42
CA THR A 428 16.10 31.41 -1.06
C THR A 428 17.40 30.62 -1.25
N HIS A 429 18.53 31.33 -1.28
CA HIS A 429 19.85 30.74 -1.39
C HIS A 429 20.73 31.16 -0.20
N PHE A 430 21.61 30.27 0.22
CA PHE A 430 22.51 30.52 1.35
C PHE A 430 23.85 29.78 1.14
N THR A 431 24.88 30.24 1.83
CA THR A 431 26.23 29.67 1.74
C THR A 431 26.39 28.48 2.71
N PRO A 432 27.17 27.44 2.33
CA PRO A 432 27.55 26.40 3.28
C PRO A 432 28.44 26.96 4.40
N ASN A 433 28.30 26.40 5.60
CA ASN A 433 29.20 26.67 6.72
C ASN A 433 30.38 25.69 6.70
N SER A 434 31.57 26.16 6.31
CA SER A 434 32.79 25.33 6.24
C SER A 434 33.28 24.82 7.60
N ASP A 435 32.85 25.46 8.70
CA ASP A 435 33.52 25.37 10.00
C ASP A 435 32.77 24.48 11.00
N GLY A 436 31.63 23.89 10.61
CA GLY A 436 30.83 22.99 11.45
C GLY A 436 30.24 21.82 10.66
N GLN A 437 30.07 20.66 11.29
CA GLN A 437 29.42 19.51 10.63
C GLN A 437 27.93 19.69 10.40
N GLU A 438 27.26 20.52 11.20
CA GLU A 438 25.82 20.78 11.12
C GLU A 438 25.53 22.26 10.81
N GLN A 439 24.50 22.51 10.00
CA GLN A 439 24.06 23.84 9.61
C GLN A 439 22.52 23.94 9.65
N ASP A 440 22.01 25.00 10.29
CA ASP A 440 20.59 25.33 10.31
C ASP A 440 20.08 25.84 8.95
N LEU A 441 18.79 25.64 8.70
CA LEU A 441 18.11 26.24 7.54
C LEU A 441 17.77 27.72 7.79
N PRO A 442 17.59 28.54 6.73
CA PRO A 442 17.14 29.92 6.85
C PRO A 442 15.85 30.04 7.68
N SER A 443 15.79 31.07 8.53
CA SER A 443 14.67 31.38 9.43
C SER A 443 13.31 31.39 8.74
N GLU A 444 13.28 31.82 7.48
CA GLU A 444 12.10 31.90 6.64
C GLU A 444 11.40 30.54 6.44
N VAL A 445 12.12 29.42 6.59
CA VAL A 445 11.54 28.07 6.58
C VAL A 445 10.74 27.80 7.86
N ALA A 446 11.21 28.29 9.01
CA ALA A 446 10.50 28.21 10.28
C ALA A 446 9.31 29.19 10.33
N ASP A 447 9.48 30.42 9.83
CA ASP A 447 8.43 31.45 9.78
C ASP A 447 7.20 31.02 8.97
N ARG A 448 7.41 30.16 7.96
CA ARG A 448 6.34 29.53 7.18
C ARG A 448 5.51 28.51 7.98
N LYS A 449 5.98 28.03 9.14
CA LYS A 449 5.31 27.11 10.08
C LYS A 449 4.99 25.71 9.56
N GLY A 450 5.03 25.49 8.25
CA GLY A 450 5.01 24.17 7.66
C GLY A 450 5.08 24.19 6.13
N GLY A 451 5.08 23.01 5.50
CA GLY A 451 5.09 22.85 4.05
C GLY A 451 5.92 21.66 3.56
N TRP A 452 6.09 21.55 2.24
CA TRP A 452 6.96 20.60 1.57
C TRP A 452 8.05 21.38 0.82
N TYR A 453 9.30 21.01 1.06
CA TYR A 453 10.47 21.77 0.66
C TYR A 453 11.50 20.88 -0.04
N PHE A 454 12.27 21.46 -0.94
CA PHE A 454 13.47 20.87 -1.51
C PHE A 454 14.73 21.57 -0.99
N LEU A 455 15.86 20.86 -1.03
CA LEU A 455 17.22 21.36 -0.90
C LEU A 455 18.04 20.92 -2.12
N ARG A 456 18.85 21.83 -2.65
CA ARG A 456 19.77 21.59 -3.78
C ARG A 456 21.14 22.15 -3.44
N PHE A 457 22.13 21.28 -3.46
CA PHE A 457 23.53 21.59 -3.17
C PHE A 457 24.27 21.75 -4.50
N TYR A 458 24.80 22.93 -4.74
CA TYR A 458 25.53 23.27 -5.96
C TYR A 458 27.01 23.47 -5.67
N ASP A 459 27.89 23.04 -6.57
CA ASP A 459 29.33 23.29 -6.47
C ASP A 459 29.71 24.73 -6.89
N THR A 460 31.00 25.01 -7.02
CA THR A 460 31.53 26.32 -7.46
C THR A 460 31.41 26.58 -8.98
N ASN A 461 31.04 25.57 -9.77
CA ASN A 461 30.79 25.62 -11.22
C ASN A 461 29.29 25.73 -11.56
N ASP A 462 28.44 25.86 -10.53
CA ASP A 462 26.97 25.80 -10.61
C ASP A 462 26.40 24.39 -10.95
N ASP A 463 27.20 23.31 -10.85
CA ASP A 463 26.75 21.92 -11.01
C ASP A 463 25.97 21.40 -9.79
N LEU A 464 24.91 20.62 -9.99
CA LEU A 464 24.15 19.97 -8.91
C LEU A 464 24.93 18.77 -8.33
N ILE A 465 25.35 18.89 -7.07
CA ILE A 465 26.03 17.84 -6.30
C ILE A 465 25.01 16.82 -5.79
N GLU A 466 24.01 17.31 -5.05
CA GLU A 466 22.99 16.49 -4.39
C GLU A 466 21.68 17.29 -4.28
N SER A 467 20.55 16.59 -4.28
CA SER A 467 19.25 17.14 -3.90
C SER A 467 18.53 16.22 -2.94
N LEU A 468 17.91 16.85 -1.93
CA LEU A 468 17.10 16.24 -0.88
C LEU A 468 15.74 16.95 -0.87
N ASP A 469 14.69 16.29 -0.36
CA ASP A 469 13.42 16.94 -0.06
C ASP A 469 12.96 16.57 1.35
N PHE A 470 12.08 17.40 1.94
CA PHE A 470 11.55 17.19 3.28
C PHE A 470 10.20 17.89 3.46
N ARG A 471 9.39 17.37 4.37
CA ARG A 471 8.20 18.08 4.88
C ARG A 471 8.49 18.59 6.28
N PHE A 472 7.92 19.72 6.64
CA PHE A 472 8.05 20.31 7.96
C PHE A 472 6.69 20.79 8.45
N THR A 473 6.40 20.64 9.75
CA THR A 473 5.30 21.34 10.43
C THR A 473 5.68 21.65 11.88
N CYS A 474 5.54 22.89 12.31
CA CYS A 474 5.84 23.28 13.69
C CYS A 474 4.80 22.75 14.69
N ALA A 475 3.62 22.37 14.20
CA ALA A 475 2.45 22.08 15.03
C ALA A 475 2.37 20.63 15.52
N LEU A 476 3.20 19.72 14.99
CA LEU A 476 3.20 18.29 15.33
C LEU A 476 4.54 17.89 15.95
N LYS A 477 4.50 17.08 17.01
CA LYS A 477 5.66 16.65 17.81
C LYS A 477 5.98 15.18 17.68
N GLU A 478 4.96 14.33 17.60
CA GLU A 478 5.13 12.88 17.47
C GLU A 478 3.91 12.22 16.79
N ILE A 479 4.15 11.08 16.14
CA ILE A 479 3.11 10.19 15.63
C ILE A 479 3.39 8.79 16.20
N ARG A 480 2.47 8.26 17.01
CA ARG A 480 2.55 6.92 17.61
C ARG A 480 1.46 6.03 17.04
N ILE A 481 1.83 5.01 16.27
CA ILE A 481 0.92 3.96 15.79
C ILE A 481 1.00 2.80 16.79
N LEU A 482 -0.05 2.61 17.59
CA LEU A 482 -0.10 1.58 18.64
C LEU A 482 -0.57 0.24 18.06
N GLN A 483 0.22 -0.32 17.13
CA GLN A 483 -0.03 -1.61 16.50
C GLN A 483 0.90 -2.69 17.09
N PRO A 484 0.37 -3.83 17.60
CA PRO A 484 1.20 -4.86 18.24
C PRO A 484 1.86 -5.85 17.27
N SER A 485 1.25 -6.10 16.10
CA SER A 485 1.69 -7.09 15.12
C SER A 485 1.16 -6.75 13.72
N PRO A 486 1.91 -7.05 12.65
CA PRO A 486 1.40 -6.96 11.28
C PRO A 486 0.65 -8.22 10.81
N LEU A 487 0.68 -9.29 11.60
CA LEU A 487 -0.15 -10.49 11.44
C LEU A 487 -1.36 -10.43 12.41
N PRO A 488 -2.51 -11.03 12.06
CA PRO A 488 -3.69 -11.05 12.91
C PRO A 488 -3.51 -11.98 14.12
N SER A 489 -4.51 -12.01 15.00
CA SER A 489 -4.64 -13.02 16.05
C SER A 489 -5.58 -14.15 15.61
N GLU A 490 -5.76 -15.19 16.44
CA GLU A 490 -6.81 -16.21 16.22
C GLU A 490 -8.22 -15.61 16.04
N GLY A 491 -8.47 -14.40 16.59
CA GLY A 491 -9.72 -13.67 16.41
C GLY A 491 -9.78 -12.75 15.18
N GLY A 492 -8.71 -12.64 14.39
CA GLY A 492 -8.52 -11.59 13.39
C GLY A 492 -7.76 -10.37 13.94
N TYR A 493 -7.93 -9.21 13.31
CA TYR A 493 -7.35 -7.93 13.73
C TYR A 493 -8.24 -7.15 14.70
N GLY A 494 -7.61 -6.45 15.64
CA GLY A 494 -8.26 -5.45 16.47
C GLY A 494 -8.34 -4.06 15.82
N LEU A 495 -9.04 -3.16 16.52
CA LEU A 495 -8.90 -1.71 16.35
C LEU A 495 -7.44 -1.31 16.59
N VAL A 496 -6.91 -0.37 15.82
CA VAL A 496 -5.58 0.22 16.03
C VAL A 496 -5.71 1.68 16.39
N CYS A 497 -5.09 2.09 17.50
CA CYS A 497 -5.07 3.47 17.93
C CYS A 497 -3.84 4.19 17.36
N VAL A 498 -4.05 5.38 16.78
CA VAL A 498 -2.97 6.24 16.28
C VAL A 498 -3.04 7.58 16.99
N VAL A 499 -1.95 7.96 17.66
CA VAL A 499 -1.88 9.15 18.52
C VAL A 499 -0.96 10.18 17.89
N PHE A 500 -1.50 11.36 17.61
CA PHE A 500 -0.77 12.55 17.17
C PHE A 500 -0.54 13.44 18.39
N LEU A 501 0.71 13.61 18.81
CA LEU A 501 1.10 14.56 19.86
C LEU A 501 1.46 15.89 19.20
N HIS A 502 0.79 16.98 19.56
CA HIS A 502 0.81 18.25 18.84
C HIS A 502 0.86 19.49 19.77
N GLU A 503 0.92 20.68 19.17
CA GLU A 503 0.68 21.94 19.87
C GLU A 503 -0.83 22.23 19.99
N PRO A 504 -1.26 23.02 21.00
CA PRO A 504 -2.60 23.61 21.05
C PRO A 504 -2.94 24.44 19.81
N GLY A 505 -4.10 24.15 19.22
CA GLY A 505 -4.54 24.74 17.95
C GLY A 505 -3.93 24.09 16.70
N CYS A 506 -3.36 22.89 16.82
CA CYS A 506 -3.11 22.02 15.67
C CYS A 506 -4.41 21.35 15.22
N ALA A 507 -4.70 21.42 13.92
CA ALA A 507 -5.78 20.65 13.31
C ALA A 507 -5.22 19.33 12.75
N VAL A 508 -5.89 18.23 13.09
CA VAL A 508 -5.74 16.93 12.42
C VAL A 508 -7.07 16.61 11.75
N GLN A 509 -7.06 16.57 10.42
CA GLN A 509 -8.25 16.39 9.57
C GLN A 509 -7.98 15.32 8.50
N PRO A 510 -8.95 14.45 8.17
CA PRO A 510 -8.77 13.50 7.08
C PRO A 510 -8.70 14.25 5.74
N ALA A 511 -7.72 13.92 4.90
CA ALA A 511 -7.56 14.51 3.57
C ALA A 511 -8.56 13.91 2.56
N ASP A 512 -8.92 12.64 2.77
CA ASP A 512 -9.94 11.91 2.03
C ASP A 512 -11.29 11.91 2.77
N GLY A 513 -12.37 11.55 2.08
CA GLY A 513 -13.73 11.46 2.64
C GLY A 513 -13.97 10.28 3.59
N LEU A 514 -13.06 10.06 4.54
CA LEU A 514 -13.03 8.92 5.45
C LEU A 514 -14.23 8.95 6.40
N THR A 515 -15.10 7.94 6.29
CA THR A 515 -16.15 7.65 7.26
C THR A 515 -15.65 6.61 8.27
N ASN A 516 -16.41 6.35 9.35
CA ASN A 516 -16.17 5.27 10.32
C ASN A 516 -14.87 5.29 11.16
N ILE A 517 -13.89 6.17 10.89
CA ILE A 517 -12.79 6.44 11.82
C ILE A 517 -13.31 7.32 12.97
N GLN A 518 -13.12 6.88 14.22
CA GLN A 518 -13.39 7.71 15.40
C GLN A 518 -12.19 8.64 15.64
N ILE A 519 -12.46 9.91 15.94
CA ILE A 519 -11.44 10.95 16.13
C ILE A 519 -11.72 11.67 17.45
N GLU A 520 -10.91 11.38 18.47
CA GLU A 520 -10.93 12.09 19.74
C GLU A 520 -9.90 13.21 19.71
N ARG A 521 -10.28 14.43 20.09
CA ARG A 521 -9.40 15.61 20.10
C ARG A 521 -9.30 16.18 21.50
N GLN A 522 -8.06 16.43 21.91
CA GLN A 522 -7.66 17.06 23.17
C GLN A 522 -6.68 18.20 22.83
N ASP A 523 -6.36 19.07 23.78
CA ASP A 523 -5.60 20.29 23.49
C ASP A 523 -4.19 20.03 22.91
N ASP A 524 -3.49 18.99 23.35
CA ASP A 524 -2.16 18.61 22.89
C ASP A 524 -2.10 17.27 22.13
N THR A 525 -3.24 16.59 21.98
CA THR A 525 -3.31 15.19 21.53
C THR A 525 -4.56 14.93 20.69
N THR A 526 -4.39 14.31 19.51
CA THR A 526 -5.50 13.73 18.73
C THR A 526 -5.31 12.22 18.64
N ILE A 527 -6.35 11.46 18.97
CA ILE A 527 -6.38 9.99 18.90
C ILE A 527 -7.33 9.56 17.78
N LEU A 528 -6.85 8.70 16.89
CA LEU A 528 -7.64 8.04 15.85
C LEU A 528 -7.85 6.58 16.21
N THR A 529 -9.07 6.07 16.06
CA THR A 529 -9.37 4.63 16.18
C THR A 529 -9.65 4.07 14.79
N ILE A 530 -8.70 3.30 14.25
CA ILE A 530 -8.76 2.74 12.89
C ILE A 530 -9.33 1.31 12.95
N PRO A 531 -10.43 1.01 12.22
CA PRO A 531 -11.06 -0.31 12.22
C PRO A 531 -10.18 -1.40 11.58
N PRO A 532 -10.43 -2.69 11.86
CA PRO A 532 -9.89 -3.82 11.10
C PRO A 532 -10.61 -3.94 9.75
N ASP A 533 -10.38 -2.98 8.87
CA ASP A 533 -10.92 -2.95 7.51
C ASP A 533 -9.80 -2.49 6.54
N PRO A 534 -9.53 -3.25 5.47
CA PRO A 534 -8.43 -3.02 4.53
C PRO A 534 -8.59 -1.75 3.67
N THR A 535 -9.69 -1.03 3.77
CA THR A 535 -9.85 0.30 3.16
C THR A 535 -9.29 1.44 4.03
N TYR A 536 -9.02 1.18 5.31
CA TYR A 536 -8.47 2.17 6.26
C TYR A 536 -7.04 1.86 6.74
N ASP A 537 -6.40 0.82 6.18
CA ASP A 537 -4.99 0.55 6.49
C ASP A 537 -4.07 1.70 6.07
N GLU A 538 -4.37 2.36 4.94
CA GLU A 538 -3.60 3.50 4.41
C GLU A 538 -4.51 4.72 4.35
N THR A 539 -4.28 5.70 5.23
CA THR A 539 -5.12 6.90 5.37
C THR A 539 -4.31 8.18 5.33
N ARG A 540 -4.82 9.20 4.64
CA ARG A 540 -4.14 10.49 4.47
C ARG A 540 -4.79 11.57 5.33
N TRP A 541 -3.96 12.37 5.95
CA TRP A 541 -4.34 13.38 6.93
C TRP A 541 -3.69 14.72 6.59
N LEU A 542 -4.47 15.79 6.66
CA LEU A 542 -3.97 17.15 6.68
C LEU A 542 -3.69 17.53 8.13
N VAL A 543 -2.43 17.87 8.41
CA VAL A 543 -1.98 18.26 9.74
C VAL A 543 -1.23 19.59 9.72
N GLY A 544 -1.65 20.52 10.58
CA GLY A 544 -1.07 21.85 10.69
C GLY A 544 -1.92 22.77 11.55
N ARG A 545 -1.37 23.92 11.93
CA ARG A 545 -2.07 24.90 12.78
C ARG A 545 -3.36 25.40 12.12
N GLU A 546 -4.42 25.60 12.89
CA GLU A 546 -5.67 26.17 12.39
C GLU A 546 -5.45 27.51 11.68
N GLY A 547 -5.98 27.65 10.45
CA GLY A 547 -5.77 28.80 9.58
C GLY A 547 -4.35 28.94 8.99
N GLY A 548 -3.42 28.03 9.33
CA GLY A 548 -2.07 27.95 8.79
C GLY A 548 -1.93 26.92 7.65
N PRO A 549 -0.71 26.75 7.10
CA PRO A 549 -0.46 25.72 6.11
C PRO A 549 -0.67 24.32 6.71
N GLN A 550 -1.18 23.43 5.87
CA GLN A 550 -1.46 22.04 6.22
C GLN A 550 -0.50 21.13 5.45
N VAL A 551 0.02 20.11 6.12
CA VAL A 551 0.96 19.13 5.54
C VAL A 551 0.25 17.79 5.40
N GLU A 552 0.42 17.13 4.26
CA GLU A 552 -0.08 15.76 4.06
C GLU A 552 0.80 14.76 4.81
N VAL A 553 0.16 14.00 5.68
CA VAL A 553 0.73 12.92 6.51
C VAL A 553 0.00 11.63 6.15
N THR A 554 0.73 10.59 5.75
CA THR A 554 0.14 9.27 5.48
C THR A 554 0.33 8.37 6.70
N ILE A 555 -0.75 7.78 7.20
CA ILE A 555 -0.74 6.76 8.25
C ILE A 555 -0.95 5.40 7.59
N LEU A 556 0.00 4.48 7.83
CA LEU A 556 -0.11 3.08 7.43
C LEU A 556 -0.21 2.20 8.68
N VAL A 557 -1.32 1.49 8.82
CA VAL A 557 -1.46 0.33 9.70
C VAL A 557 -1.00 -0.89 8.89
N GLU A 558 0.10 -1.53 9.30
CA GLU A 558 0.70 -2.60 8.51
C GLU A 558 -0.08 -3.91 8.68
N ARG A 559 -1.16 -4.16 7.92
CA ARG A 559 -1.91 -5.43 7.96
C ARG A 559 -1.68 -6.32 6.73
N LEU A 560 -1.36 -7.59 6.97
CA LEU A 560 -1.39 -8.65 5.97
C LEU A 560 -2.82 -9.19 5.84
N TRP A 561 -3.36 -9.25 4.63
CA TRP A 561 -4.67 -9.84 4.38
C TRP A 561 -4.60 -10.96 3.35
N TRP A 562 -5.61 -11.83 3.33
CA TRP A 562 -5.73 -12.89 2.33
C TRP A 562 -7.18 -13.15 1.91
N SER A 563 -7.36 -13.79 0.75
CA SER A 563 -8.66 -14.18 0.21
C SER A 563 -8.51 -15.23 -0.88
N ILE A 564 -9.62 -15.85 -1.33
CA ILE A 564 -9.60 -16.87 -2.39
C ILE A 564 -10.30 -16.30 -3.63
N GLY A 565 -9.57 -16.25 -4.75
CA GLY A 565 -10.04 -15.71 -6.03
C GLY A 565 -9.68 -16.60 -7.22
N GLU A 566 -9.84 -16.10 -8.45
CA GLU A 566 -9.21 -16.72 -9.63
C GLU A 566 -7.80 -16.16 -9.81
N GLU A 567 -6.88 -16.96 -10.33
CA GLU A 567 -5.46 -16.63 -10.54
C GLU A 567 -5.20 -15.33 -11.33
N HIS A 568 -6.11 -14.95 -12.23
CA HIS A 568 -6.00 -13.74 -13.06
C HIS A 568 -7.03 -12.66 -12.70
N ASN A 569 -7.71 -12.79 -11.57
CA ASN A 569 -8.72 -11.83 -11.11
C ASN A 569 -8.65 -11.66 -9.59
N ALA A 570 -8.07 -10.55 -9.14
CA ALA A 570 -7.90 -10.24 -7.73
C ALA A 570 -9.25 -10.10 -7.01
N PRO A 571 -9.39 -10.60 -5.77
CA PRO A 571 -10.64 -10.52 -5.03
C PRO A 571 -10.91 -9.10 -4.52
N SER A 572 -12.19 -8.71 -4.50
CA SER A 572 -12.66 -7.45 -3.91
C SER A 572 -12.76 -7.50 -2.39
N GLU A 573 -13.02 -8.68 -1.82
CA GLU A 573 -13.11 -8.92 -0.38
C GLU A 573 -11.82 -9.54 0.15
N TRP A 574 -11.32 -9.01 1.26
CA TRP A 574 -10.10 -9.47 1.94
C TRP A 574 -10.43 -9.88 3.38
N LYS A 575 -9.65 -10.82 3.94
CA LYS A 575 -9.90 -11.47 5.23
C LYS A 575 -8.62 -11.64 6.04
N ASP A 576 -8.80 -11.70 7.34
CA ASP A 576 -7.79 -11.82 8.40
C ASP A 576 -7.94 -13.13 9.21
N GLN A 577 -8.94 -13.95 8.86
CA GLN A 577 -9.14 -15.29 9.39
C GLN A 577 -8.96 -16.33 8.27
N PRO A 578 -8.35 -17.50 8.52
CA PRO A 578 -8.03 -18.47 7.48
C PRO A 578 -9.29 -19.09 6.85
N PRO A 579 -9.54 -18.93 5.53
CA PRO A 579 -10.63 -19.60 4.84
C PRO A 579 -10.44 -21.11 4.79
N THR A 580 -11.55 -21.84 4.93
CA THR A 580 -11.60 -23.29 4.69
C THR A 580 -11.49 -23.58 3.18
N LEU A 581 -10.54 -24.42 2.80
CA LEU A 581 -10.31 -24.85 1.41
C LEU A 581 -10.90 -26.24 1.14
N LEU A 582 -11.44 -26.44 -0.06
CA LEU A 582 -11.90 -27.74 -0.53
C LEU A 582 -10.74 -28.48 -1.22
N ARG A 583 -10.68 -29.80 -1.09
CA ARG A 583 -9.61 -30.61 -1.73
C ARG A 583 -9.68 -30.57 -3.27
N ASP A 584 -10.86 -30.32 -3.84
CA ASP A 584 -11.05 -30.05 -5.27
C ASP A 584 -10.42 -28.72 -5.73
N ASP A 585 -10.18 -27.76 -4.83
CA ASP A 585 -9.58 -26.45 -5.16
C ASP A 585 -8.10 -26.57 -5.56
N PHE A 586 -7.46 -27.67 -5.16
CA PHE A 586 -6.08 -28.05 -5.49
C PHE A 586 -5.97 -28.91 -6.76
N ALA A 587 -7.08 -29.23 -7.43
CA ALA A 587 -7.06 -30.05 -8.65
C ALA A 587 -6.30 -29.34 -9.79
N ALA A 588 -5.63 -30.10 -10.65
CA ALA A 588 -4.85 -29.55 -11.77
C ALA A 588 -5.67 -28.73 -12.80
N THR A 589 -7.00 -28.86 -12.79
CA THR A 589 -7.94 -28.03 -13.60
C THR A 589 -8.49 -26.82 -12.85
N SER A 590 -8.05 -26.58 -11.62
CA SER A 590 -8.47 -25.45 -10.80
C SER A 590 -7.81 -24.15 -11.25
N LYS A 591 -8.62 -23.09 -11.28
CA LYS A 591 -8.17 -21.70 -11.45
C LYS A 591 -8.04 -20.93 -10.13
N LYS A 592 -8.37 -21.57 -9.00
CA LYS A 592 -8.35 -20.88 -7.70
C LYS A 592 -6.93 -20.54 -7.29
N ALA A 593 -6.75 -19.32 -6.82
CA ALA A 593 -5.55 -18.86 -6.15
C ALA A 593 -5.91 -18.37 -4.74
N LEU A 594 -5.03 -18.67 -3.78
CA LEU A 594 -4.91 -17.87 -2.58
C LEU A 594 -4.30 -16.53 -3.01
N TRP A 595 -4.98 -15.44 -2.70
CA TRP A 595 -4.45 -14.10 -2.88
C TRP A 595 -3.98 -13.58 -1.53
N LEU A 596 -2.76 -13.05 -1.49
CA LEU A 596 -2.21 -12.30 -0.36
C LEU A 596 -2.19 -10.81 -0.72
N ARG A 597 -2.50 -9.93 0.23
CA ARG A 597 -2.32 -8.48 0.14
C ARG A 597 -1.35 -8.03 1.22
N LEU A 598 -0.27 -7.38 0.79
CA LEU A 598 0.75 -6.78 1.64
C LEU A 598 0.34 -5.34 2.02
N PRO A 599 0.81 -4.79 3.16
CA PRO A 599 0.58 -3.40 3.56
C PRO A 599 1.04 -2.36 2.52
N ARG A 600 2.27 -2.52 2.04
CA ARG A 600 2.93 -1.58 1.12
C ARG A 600 3.72 -2.32 0.05
N ARG A 601 4.20 -1.58 -0.95
CA ARG A 601 5.10 -2.15 -1.97
C ARG A 601 6.42 -2.52 -1.30
N ARG A 602 7.12 -3.53 -1.82
CA ARG A 602 8.43 -3.97 -1.27
C ARG A 602 8.43 -4.32 0.23
N TRP A 603 7.28 -4.71 0.80
CA TRP A 603 7.15 -4.98 2.26
C TRP A 603 7.88 -6.24 2.75
N VAL A 604 8.34 -7.10 1.83
CA VAL A 604 8.87 -8.44 2.12
C VAL A 604 10.05 -8.76 1.22
N ASP A 605 11.07 -9.42 1.78
CA ASP A 605 12.23 -9.92 1.02
C ASP A 605 11.84 -11.14 0.20
N LYS A 606 10.97 -11.98 0.76
CA LYS A 606 10.56 -13.28 0.20
C LYS A 606 9.28 -13.79 0.86
N VAL A 607 8.38 -14.35 0.05
CA VAL A 607 7.21 -15.09 0.53
C VAL A 607 7.39 -16.57 0.18
N LEU A 608 7.14 -17.44 1.15
CA LEU A 608 7.02 -18.89 0.96
C LEU A 608 5.61 -19.33 1.38
N VAL A 609 4.97 -20.23 0.64
CA VAL A 609 3.67 -20.82 1.04
C VAL A 609 3.72 -22.34 0.98
N GLY A 610 3.08 -23.01 1.93
CA GLY A 610 2.99 -24.48 2.00
C GLY A 610 2.52 -25.01 3.36
N PHE A 611 2.51 -26.32 3.52
CA PHE A 611 2.13 -26.98 4.78
C PHE A 611 3.29 -27.12 5.78
N GLU A 612 4.52 -27.20 5.26
CA GLU A 612 5.76 -27.25 6.05
C GLU A 612 6.82 -26.34 5.42
N GLN A 613 7.57 -25.59 6.23
CA GLN A 613 8.57 -24.64 5.77
C GLN A 613 9.62 -25.23 4.80
N PRO A 614 10.18 -26.45 5.01
CA PRO A 614 11.17 -27.03 4.09
C PRO A 614 10.60 -27.47 2.73
N LYS A 615 9.28 -27.55 2.60
CA LYS A 615 8.56 -27.88 1.35
C LYS A 615 7.92 -26.64 0.70
N ALA A 616 8.00 -25.47 1.35
CA ALA A 616 7.25 -24.29 0.96
C ALA A 616 7.74 -23.69 -0.36
N ARG A 617 6.81 -23.39 -1.27
CA ARG A 617 7.08 -22.84 -2.60
C ARG A 617 7.32 -21.33 -2.51
N PRO A 618 8.36 -20.78 -3.15
CA PRO A 618 8.60 -19.33 -3.19
C PRO A 618 7.64 -18.64 -4.17
N TYR A 619 7.21 -17.43 -3.83
CA TYR A 619 6.43 -16.56 -4.71
C TYR A 619 7.07 -15.17 -4.74
N ASP A 620 7.32 -14.67 -5.95
CA ASP A 620 7.98 -13.39 -6.18
C ASP A 620 7.00 -12.22 -6.08
N VAL A 621 7.48 -11.07 -5.58
CA VAL A 621 6.68 -9.87 -5.36
C VAL A 621 7.04 -8.80 -6.38
N LYS A 622 6.14 -8.54 -7.32
CA LYS A 622 6.31 -7.45 -8.30
C LYS A 622 6.23 -6.10 -7.57
N VAL A 623 7.19 -5.20 -7.81
CA VAL A 623 7.29 -3.91 -7.09
C VAL A 623 6.09 -2.97 -7.30
N THR A 624 5.36 -3.10 -8.41
CA THR A 624 4.16 -2.27 -8.68
C THR A 624 2.92 -2.71 -7.90
N GLU A 625 2.83 -3.99 -7.53
CA GLU A 625 1.63 -4.63 -6.96
C GLU A 625 1.77 -4.80 -5.44
N LYS A 626 0.71 -4.50 -4.68
CA LYS A 626 0.62 -4.82 -3.24
C LYS A 626 0.04 -6.24 -3.00
N THR A 627 0.01 -7.09 -4.02
CA THR A 627 -0.75 -8.35 -4.03
C THR A 627 0.04 -9.49 -4.67
N ILE A 628 -0.14 -10.71 -4.16
CA ILE A 628 0.49 -11.94 -4.67
C ILE A 628 -0.60 -12.97 -4.94
N ALA A 629 -0.59 -13.58 -6.12
CA ALA A 629 -1.46 -14.73 -6.45
C ALA A 629 -0.68 -16.04 -6.27
N VAL A 630 -1.23 -16.96 -5.50
CA VAL A 630 -0.65 -18.26 -5.13
C VAL A 630 -1.59 -19.37 -5.66
N PRO A 631 -1.32 -19.98 -6.84
CA PRO A 631 -2.25 -20.90 -7.48
C PRO A 631 -2.37 -22.22 -6.69
N LEU A 632 -3.57 -22.52 -6.17
CA LEU A 632 -3.77 -23.66 -5.25
C LEU A 632 -3.43 -25.01 -5.89
N ARG A 633 -3.60 -25.13 -7.23
CA ARG A 633 -3.21 -26.32 -8.00
C ARG A 633 -1.73 -26.72 -7.86
N GLU A 634 -0.84 -25.80 -7.49
CA GLU A 634 0.58 -26.09 -7.30
C GLU A 634 0.85 -26.96 -6.07
N PHE A 635 -0.09 -27.02 -5.12
CA PHE A 635 -0.01 -27.89 -3.95
C PHE A 635 -0.78 -29.21 -4.13
N GLY A 636 -1.34 -29.47 -5.31
CA GLY A 636 -2.08 -30.71 -5.60
C GLY A 636 -1.24 -32.00 -5.59
N ASP A 637 0.08 -31.88 -5.50
CA ASP A 637 1.04 -32.98 -5.30
C ASP A 637 1.39 -33.25 -3.82
N SER A 638 0.92 -32.38 -2.91
CA SER A 638 1.23 -32.42 -1.49
C SER A 638 0.40 -33.48 -0.76
N LYS A 639 1.02 -34.21 0.18
CA LYS A 639 0.39 -35.36 0.89
C LYS A 639 -0.81 -34.92 1.73
N GLU A 640 -0.70 -33.72 2.26
CA GLU A 640 -1.61 -33.02 3.17
C GLU A 640 -2.96 -32.73 2.47
N VAL A 641 -2.94 -32.48 1.16
CA VAL A 641 -4.14 -32.35 0.30
C VAL A 641 -4.83 -33.72 0.10
N GLY A 642 -4.06 -34.81 0.09
CA GLY A 642 -4.57 -36.18 -0.04
C GLY A 642 -5.08 -36.79 1.27
N ASP A 643 -4.52 -36.42 2.42
CA ASP A 643 -4.87 -37.01 3.72
C ASP A 643 -6.10 -36.36 4.35
N CYS A 644 -7.18 -37.13 4.44
CA CYS A 644 -8.47 -36.71 4.98
C CYS A 644 -8.63 -36.97 6.50
N THR A 645 -7.66 -37.58 7.18
CA THR A 645 -7.80 -38.02 8.58
C THR A 645 -7.74 -36.89 9.60
N GLN A 646 -6.97 -35.84 9.30
CA GLN A 646 -6.76 -34.69 10.18
C GLN A 646 -6.86 -33.37 9.42
N GLU A 647 -6.81 -32.27 10.16
CA GLU A 647 -6.79 -30.92 9.63
C GLU A 647 -5.36 -30.51 9.24
N TYR A 648 -5.24 -29.75 8.14
CA TYR A 648 -3.95 -29.28 7.64
C TYR A 648 -3.99 -27.76 7.40
N PRO A 649 -3.29 -26.95 8.22
CA PRO A 649 -3.13 -25.52 7.97
C PRO A 649 -2.17 -25.30 6.80
N LEU A 650 -2.59 -24.49 5.82
CA LEU A 650 -1.72 -23.91 4.81
C LEU A 650 -1.12 -22.63 5.41
N LYS A 651 0.21 -22.58 5.52
CA LYS A 651 0.93 -21.46 6.11
C LYS A 651 1.63 -20.59 5.07
N VAL A 652 1.81 -19.33 5.42
CA VAL A 652 2.78 -18.43 4.79
C VAL A 652 3.98 -18.27 5.72
N TRP A 653 5.18 -18.20 5.16
CA TRP A 653 6.38 -17.68 5.84
C TRP A 653 6.84 -16.44 5.09
N ILE A 654 6.91 -15.32 5.81
CA ILE A 654 7.32 -14.03 5.29
C ILE A 654 8.70 -13.69 5.84
N LYS A 655 9.68 -13.49 4.96
CA LYS A 655 10.99 -12.95 5.33
C LYS A 655 10.99 -11.43 5.20
N ARG A 656 11.41 -10.74 6.26
CA ARG A 656 11.56 -9.28 6.34
C ARG A 656 12.61 -8.94 7.38
N ASP A 657 13.46 -7.93 7.13
CA ASP A 657 14.44 -7.40 8.10
C ASP A 657 15.33 -8.52 8.71
N GLY A 658 15.66 -9.53 7.89
CA GLY A 658 16.42 -10.73 8.30
C GLY A 658 15.63 -11.76 9.14
N LYS A 659 14.44 -11.43 9.61
CA LYS A 659 13.56 -12.29 10.41
C LYS A 659 12.57 -13.05 9.53
N PHE A 660 12.01 -14.12 10.08
CA PHE A 660 10.84 -14.81 9.52
C PHE A 660 9.64 -14.62 10.46
N MET A 661 8.48 -14.35 9.86
CA MET A 661 7.16 -14.44 10.50
C MET A 661 6.40 -15.58 9.82
N GLU A 662 5.57 -16.32 10.56
CA GLU A 662 4.69 -17.34 9.99
C GLU A 662 3.23 -17.14 10.40
N GLU A 663 2.31 -17.48 9.51
CA GLU A 663 0.86 -17.36 9.77
C GLU A 663 0.04 -18.43 9.03
N VAL A 664 -1.11 -18.83 9.58
CA VAL A 664 -2.07 -19.73 8.94
C VAL A 664 -2.99 -18.93 8.03
N VAL A 665 -2.79 -19.06 6.71
CA VAL A 665 -3.51 -18.28 5.68
C VAL A 665 -4.68 -19.03 5.04
N ALA A 666 -4.80 -20.33 5.29
CA ALA A 666 -5.99 -21.14 4.96
C ALA A 666 -5.95 -22.50 5.71
N VAL A 667 -7.07 -23.21 5.76
CA VAL A 667 -7.17 -24.53 6.41
C VAL A 667 -7.84 -25.56 5.48
N ILE A 668 -7.23 -26.73 5.31
CA ILE A 668 -7.89 -27.90 4.73
C ILE A 668 -8.48 -28.73 5.90
N PRO A 669 -9.81 -28.90 5.99
CA PRO A 669 -10.42 -29.55 7.13
C PRO A 669 -10.19 -31.06 7.12
N ALA A 670 -10.19 -31.63 8.33
CA ALA A 670 -10.38 -33.07 8.51
C ALA A 670 -11.73 -33.50 7.89
N SER A 671 -11.79 -34.68 7.29
CA SER A 671 -13.07 -35.27 6.90
C SER A 671 -13.73 -35.86 8.14
N VAL A 672 -14.50 -35.01 8.84
CA VAL A 672 -15.21 -35.36 10.08
C VAL A 672 -16.20 -36.50 9.82
N VAL A 673 -15.75 -37.72 10.09
CA VAL A 673 -16.63 -38.86 10.37
C VAL A 673 -17.22 -38.60 11.75
N ALA A 674 -18.38 -37.96 11.78
CA ALA A 674 -18.97 -37.43 13.01
C ALA A 674 -19.20 -38.54 14.06
N PRO A 675 -18.68 -38.40 15.30
CA PRO A 675 -18.94 -39.35 16.36
C PRO A 675 -20.40 -39.24 16.82
N GLU A 676 -21.17 -40.31 16.64
CA GLU A 676 -22.59 -40.39 17.00
C GLU A 676 -22.79 -40.43 18.53
N HIS A 677 -22.87 -39.28 19.22
CA HIS A 677 -23.39 -39.18 20.59
C HIS A 677 -24.37 -38.01 20.69
N GLY A 678 -25.53 -38.25 21.32
CA GLY A 678 -26.72 -37.43 21.13
C GLY A 678 -27.08 -36.47 22.27
N GLN A 679 -27.81 -35.41 21.90
CA GLN A 679 -28.81 -34.78 22.76
C GLN A 679 -30.19 -34.86 22.09
N VAL A 680 -31.25 -34.70 22.90
CA VAL A 680 -32.62 -35.06 22.52
C VAL A 680 -33.25 -34.00 21.62
N VAL A 681 -33.07 -34.16 20.31
CA VAL A 681 -34.03 -33.75 19.29
C VAL A 681 -34.51 -35.00 18.57
N SER A 682 -35.82 -35.11 18.32
CA SER A 682 -36.48 -36.32 17.82
C SER A 682 -35.76 -36.93 16.60
N PRO A 683 -35.51 -38.26 16.58
CA PRO A 683 -34.49 -38.84 15.71
C PRO A 683 -34.80 -38.64 14.21
N PRO A 684 -33.80 -38.26 13.40
CA PRO A 684 -34.00 -38.05 11.97
C PRO A 684 -34.35 -39.38 11.29
N THR A 685 -35.54 -39.46 10.69
CA THR A 685 -35.98 -40.64 9.96
C THR A 685 -35.03 -40.92 8.81
N ALA A 686 -34.42 -42.12 8.78
CA ALA A 686 -33.49 -42.53 7.74
C ALA A 686 -34.09 -42.29 6.34
N TYR A 687 -33.35 -41.57 5.50
CA TYR A 687 -33.81 -41.14 4.19
C TYR A 687 -32.79 -41.44 3.09
N TRP A 688 -33.27 -41.91 1.94
CA TRP A 688 -32.42 -42.31 0.82
C TRP A 688 -32.63 -41.39 -0.38
N VAL A 689 -31.55 -40.73 -0.82
CA VAL A 689 -31.58 -39.77 -1.92
C VAL A 689 -31.11 -40.41 -3.23
N GLY A 690 -31.76 -40.04 -4.33
CA GLY A 690 -31.39 -40.43 -5.68
C GLY A 690 -31.51 -39.28 -6.66
N LEU A 691 -30.40 -38.60 -6.97
CA LEU A 691 -30.36 -37.51 -7.95
C LEU A 691 -30.16 -38.01 -9.39
N ARG A 692 -30.85 -37.41 -10.38
CA ARG A 692 -30.62 -37.68 -11.80
C ARG A 692 -30.99 -36.55 -12.78
N ARG A 693 -30.03 -36.18 -13.63
CA ARG A 693 -30.24 -35.39 -14.86
C ARG A 693 -30.53 -36.23 -16.12
N LYS A 694 -31.43 -35.75 -16.99
CA LYS A 694 -31.74 -36.29 -18.33
C LYS A 694 -31.93 -35.17 -19.36
N LYS A 695 -30.89 -34.90 -20.17
CA LYS A 695 -30.78 -33.68 -21.02
C LYS A 695 -30.93 -32.41 -20.15
N THR A 696 -32.10 -31.78 -20.24
CA THR A 696 -32.46 -30.50 -19.58
C THR A 696 -33.31 -30.68 -18.33
N ALA A 697 -33.82 -31.88 -18.05
CA ALA A 697 -34.54 -32.18 -16.80
C ALA A 697 -33.58 -32.67 -15.71
N VAL A 698 -33.77 -32.22 -14.47
CA VAL A 698 -33.08 -32.70 -13.26
C VAL A 698 -34.16 -33.13 -12.27
N ALA A 699 -34.09 -34.37 -11.79
CA ALA A 699 -34.98 -34.91 -10.77
C ALA A 699 -34.17 -35.42 -9.58
N GLU A 700 -34.66 -35.16 -8.38
CA GLU A 700 -34.19 -35.69 -7.11
C GLU A 700 -35.33 -36.45 -6.47
N ALA A 701 -35.07 -37.66 -5.99
CA ALA A 701 -36.04 -38.46 -5.24
C ALA A 701 -35.51 -38.72 -3.83
N VAL A 702 -36.33 -38.42 -2.83
CA VAL A 702 -36.06 -38.69 -1.41
C VAL A 702 -37.08 -39.72 -0.92
N LEU A 703 -36.58 -40.89 -0.51
CA LEU A 703 -37.34 -41.97 0.12
C LEU A 703 -37.24 -41.85 1.63
N ARG A 704 -38.34 -42.08 2.35
CA ARG A 704 -38.41 -42.24 3.81
C ARG A 704 -39.35 -43.40 4.13
N HIS A 705 -39.09 -44.17 5.19
CA HIS A 705 -40.08 -45.13 5.67
C HIS A 705 -41.39 -44.41 6.03
N GLY A 706 -42.53 -44.88 5.52
CA GLY A 706 -43.81 -44.19 5.69
C GLY A 706 -44.94 -44.79 4.86
N SER A 707 -46.05 -44.07 4.77
CA SER A 707 -47.17 -44.44 3.90
C SER A 707 -46.75 -44.46 2.43
N ALA A 708 -47.20 -45.46 1.66
CA ALA A 708 -46.92 -45.71 0.23
C ALA A 708 -47.36 -44.59 -0.74
N LYS A 709 -46.84 -43.38 -0.55
CA LYS A 709 -47.28 -42.14 -1.19
C LYS A 709 -46.15 -41.59 -2.04
N ILE A 710 -46.40 -41.44 -3.34
CA ILE A 710 -45.40 -40.97 -4.31
C ILE A 710 -45.83 -39.62 -4.87
N GLU A 711 -45.10 -38.57 -4.49
CA GLU A 711 -45.36 -37.18 -4.86
C GLU A 711 -44.26 -36.61 -5.75
N VAL A 712 -44.64 -35.79 -6.72
CA VAL A 712 -43.76 -35.05 -7.63
C VAL A 712 -44.13 -33.57 -7.56
N ASN A 713 -43.20 -32.74 -7.08
CA ASN A 713 -43.41 -31.32 -6.77
C ASN A 713 -44.69 -31.05 -5.95
N GLY A 714 -45.00 -31.91 -4.97
CA GLY A 714 -46.18 -31.78 -4.10
C GLY A 714 -47.50 -32.35 -4.66
N HIS A 715 -47.52 -32.89 -5.88
CA HIS A 715 -48.70 -33.53 -6.47
C HIS A 715 -48.52 -35.06 -6.55
N PRO A 716 -49.59 -35.87 -6.42
CA PRO A 716 -49.54 -37.31 -6.67
C PRO A 716 -48.98 -37.63 -8.06
N ILE A 717 -48.15 -38.68 -8.16
CA ILE A 717 -47.40 -39.01 -9.39
C ILE A 717 -48.29 -39.24 -10.63
N ASP A 718 -49.49 -39.79 -10.43
CA ASP A 718 -50.48 -40.03 -11.50
C ASP A 718 -51.15 -38.75 -12.01
N GLU A 719 -51.32 -37.77 -11.13
CA GLU A 719 -51.86 -36.45 -11.45
C GLU A 719 -50.79 -35.58 -12.14
N TYR A 720 -49.58 -35.52 -11.57
CA TYR A 720 -48.48 -34.73 -12.13
C TYR A 720 -48.14 -35.13 -13.57
N PHE A 721 -48.18 -36.42 -13.88
CA PHE A 721 -47.95 -36.94 -15.24
C PHE A 721 -49.23 -37.19 -16.04
N LYS A 722 -50.41 -36.70 -15.61
CA LYS A 722 -51.71 -36.98 -16.25
C LYS A 722 -51.72 -36.69 -17.76
N GLY A 723 -51.15 -35.57 -18.20
CA GLY A 723 -51.03 -35.17 -19.61
C GLY A 723 -49.85 -35.78 -20.39
N THR A 724 -48.98 -36.58 -19.75
CA THR A 724 -47.72 -37.04 -20.34
C THR A 724 -47.93 -38.23 -21.29
N PRO A 725 -47.27 -38.29 -22.47
CA PRO A 725 -47.48 -39.35 -23.47
C PRO A 725 -47.31 -40.78 -22.93
N SER A 726 -48.14 -41.71 -23.40
CA SER A 726 -48.24 -43.09 -22.88
C SER A 726 -46.91 -43.87 -22.89
N LYS A 727 -46.02 -43.59 -23.86
CA LYS A 727 -44.66 -44.17 -23.95
C LYS A 727 -43.73 -43.74 -22.80
N ALA A 728 -44.01 -42.60 -22.16
CA ALA A 728 -43.28 -42.11 -21.00
C ALA A 728 -43.89 -42.63 -19.69
N LYS A 729 -45.23 -42.61 -19.55
CA LYS A 729 -45.96 -43.27 -18.46
C LYS A 729 -45.55 -44.74 -18.31
N ARG A 730 -45.60 -45.52 -19.39
CA ARG A 730 -45.21 -46.94 -19.40
C ARG A 730 -43.73 -47.19 -19.06
N PHE A 731 -42.85 -46.18 -19.16
CA PHE A 731 -41.47 -46.30 -18.72
C PHE A 731 -41.31 -46.03 -17.21
N LEU A 732 -42.18 -45.19 -16.65
CA LEU A 732 -42.23 -44.89 -15.22
C LEU A 732 -42.88 -46.03 -14.45
N TYR A 733 -44.09 -46.48 -14.84
CA TYR A 733 -44.75 -47.60 -14.17
C TYR A 733 -43.96 -48.91 -14.25
N ARG A 734 -43.22 -49.18 -15.34
CA ARG A 734 -42.29 -50.34 -15.42
C ARG A 734 -41.19 -50.37 -14.32
N LEU A 735 -40.96 -49.29 -13.59
CA LEU A 735 -40.16 -49.29 -12.36
C LEU A 735 -41.01 -49.54 -11.11
N LEU A 736 -42.19 -48.92 -11.04
CA LEU A 736 -43.10 -48.98 -9.89
C LEU A 736 -43.84 -50.32 -9.76
N GLU A 737 -44.03 -51.03 -10.88
CA GLU A 737 -44.67 -52.35 -11.01
C GLU A 737 -43.68 -53.52 -10.86
N LEU A 738 -42.38 -53.24 -10.63
CA LEU A 738 -41.30 -54.22 -10.69
C LEU A 738 -41.14 -54.93 -9.34
N ASP A 739 -41.92 -55.98 -9.08
CA ASP A 739 -41.94 -56.85 -7.88
C ASP A 739 -41.20 -56.32 -6.63
N ARG A 740 -39.89 -56.56 -6.51
CA ARG A 740 -39.08 -56.18 -5.34
C ARG A 740 -38.88 -54.66 -5.15
N ALA A 741 -38.99 -53.88 -6.22
CA ALA A 741 -39.05 -52.43 -6.14
C ALA A 741 -40.46 -51.96 -5.73
N HIS A 742 -41.52 -52.65 -6.16
CA HIS A 742 -42.89 -52.37 -5.71
C HIS A 742 -43.04 -52.64 -4.21
N GLU A 743 -42.54 -53.80 -3.74
CA GLU A 743 -42.48 -54.20 -2.34
C GLU A 743 -41.71 -53.18 -1.46
N ALA A 744 -40.56 -52.69 -1.93
CA ALA A 744 -39.83 -51.63 -1.23
C ALA A 744 -40.59 -50.29 -1.22
N LEU A 745 -41.23 -49.92 -2.32
CA LEU A 745 -41.99 -48.66 -2.44
C LEU A 745 -43.31 -48.68 -1.63
N SER A 746 -43.89 -49.84 -1.35
CA SER A 746 -45.12 -49.96 -0.55
C SER A 746 -44.90 -49.67 0.95
N GLN A 747 -43.65 -49.52 1.39
CA GLN A 747 -43.25 -49.19 2.76
C GLN A 747 -42.63 -47.78 2.87
N MET A 748 -42.75 -46.97 1.81
CA MET A 748 -42.02 -45.71 1.64
C MET A 748 -42.94 -44.54 1.28
N GLU A 749 -42.72 -43.42 1.96
CA GLU A 749 -43.07 -42.09 1.43
C GLU A 749 -41.97 -41.63 0.48
N VAL A 750 -42.35 -41.19 -0.72
CA VAL A 750 -41.44 -40.80 -1.80
C VAL A 750 -41.76 -39.37 -2.24
N ARG A 751 -40.87 -38.43 -1.91
CA ARG A 751 -40.95 -37.03 -2.38
C ARG A 751 -39.96 -36.81 -3.50
N ILE A 752 -40.44 -36.30 -4.63
CA ILE A 752 -39.62 -36.06 -5.83
C ILE A 752 -39.67 -34.58 -6.19
N THR A 753 -38.51 -33.92 -6.14
CA THR A 753 -38.33 -32.56 -6.66
C THR A 753 -37.78 -32.65 -8.08
N VAL A 754 -38.43 -31.99 -9.04
CA VAL A 754 -38.02 -32.05 -10.45
C VAL A 754 -38.16 -30.71 -11.17
N THR A 755 -37.09 -30.30 -11.84
CA THR A 755 -36.96 -29.02 -12.54
C THR A 755 -36.46 -29.22 -13.98
N GLY A 756 -36.81 -28.28 -14.86
CA GLY A 756 -36.36 -28.25 -16.26
C GLY A 756 -37.17 -29.13 -17.23
N SER A 757 -37.62 -28.52 -18.33
CA SER A 757 -38.64 -29.03 -19.27
C SER A 757 -40.04 -29.23 -18.66
N SER A 758 -41.07 -29.30 -19.52
CA SER A 758 -42.48 -29.41 -19.11
C SER A 758 -42.86 -30.85 -18.68
N PRO A 759 -43.79 -31.05 -17.73
CA PRO A 759 -44.28 -32.38 -17.30
C PRO A 759 -44.78 -33.29 -18.43
N ILE A 760 -45.26 -32.69 -19.53
CA ILE A 760 -45.71 -33.38 -20.75
C ILE A 760 -44.51 -34.07 -21.47
N THR A 761 -43.26 -33.72 -21.13
CA THR A 761 -42.05 -34.19 -21.82
C THR A 761 -41.57 -35.55 -21.30
N MET A 762 -41.37 -36.52 -22.21
CA MET A 762 -40.71 -37.81 -21.91
C MET A 762 -39.31 -37.69 -21.24
N ARG A 763 -38.68 -36.51 -21.28
CA ARG A 763 -37.40 -36.24 -20.59
C ARG A 763 -37.57 -36.30 -19.06
N GLN A 764 -38.65 -35.73 -18.54
CA GLN A 764 -38.85 -35.50 -17.11
C GLN A 764 -39.26 -36.78 -16.37
N ALA A 765 -40.26 -37.52 -16.87
CA ALA A 765 -40.61 -38.85 -16.37
C ALA A 765 -39.41 -39.84 -16.39
N LYS A 766 -38.50 -39.70 -17.37
CA LYS A 766 -37.26 -40.48 -17.44
C LYS A 766 -36.14 -40.00 -16.51
N ALA A 767 -36.17 -38.74 -16.06
CA ALA A 767 -35.33 -38.29 -14.95
C ALA A 767 -35.86 -38.88 -13.64
N VAL A 768 -37.15 -38.71 -13.36
CA VAL A 768 -37.84 -39.20 -12.16
C VAL A 768 -37.69 -40.72 -11.96
N ALA A 769 -37.97 -41.54 -12.97
CA ALA A 769 -37.78 -42.99 -12.86
C ALA A 769 -36.31 -43.38 -12.54
N HIS A 770 -35.34 -42.68 -13.14
CA HIS A 770 -33.92 -42.93 -12.83
C HIS A 770 -33.45 -42.31 -11.51
N ALA A 771 -34.21 -41.39 -10.90
CA ALA A 771 -33.99 -40.82 -9.57
C ALA A 771 -34.50 -41.78 -8.49
N ILE A 772 -35.77 -42.22 -8.58
CA ILE A 772 -36.36 -43.26 -7.71
C ILE A 772 -35.50 -44.53 -7.73
N ALA A 773 -35.10 -45.01 -8.91
CA ALA A 773 -34.25 -46.19 -9.04
C ALA A 773 -32.80 -45.99 -8.54
N ARG A 774 -32.39 -44.76 -8.20
CA ARG A 774 -31.11 -44.50 -7.50
C ARG A 774 -31.32 -44.51 -5.99
N ALA A 775 -32.38 -43.87 -5.48
CA ALA A 775 -32.73 -43.93 -4.07
C ALA A 775 -32.98 -45.39 -3.61
N LEU A 776 -33.67 -46.20 -4.41
CA LEU A 776 -33.85 -47.64 -4.14
C LEU A 776 -32.54 -48.44 -4.14
N MET A 777 -31.51 -48.03 -4.91
CA MET A 777 -30.18 -48.65 -4.87
C MET A 777 -29.37 -48.23 -3.62
N SER A 778 -29.71 -47.11 -3.01
CA SER A 778 -29.16 -46.64 -1.74
C SER A 778 -29.89 -47.28 -0.55
N TYR A 779 -31.19 -47.57 -0.68
CA TYR A 779 -32.00 -48.27 0.32
C TYR A 779 -31.61 -49.75 0.45
N ASP A 780 -31.69 -50.52 -0.64
CA ASP A 780 -31.21 -51.92 -0.67
C ASP A 780 -30.22 -52.13 -1.83
N PRO A 781 -28.91 -52.26 -1.52
CA PRO A 781 -27.89 -52.62 -2.50
C PRO A 781 -28.18 -53.92 -3.29
N LYS A 782 -29.01 -54.83 -2.79
CA LYS A 782 -29.40 -56.07 -3.52
C LYS A 782 -30.37 -55.79 -4.68
N LEU A 783 -31.08 -54.65 -4.69
CA LEU A 783 -31.88 -54.20 -5.84
C LEU A 783 -31.02 -53.68 -6.99
N LYS A 784 -29.76 -53.31 -6.74
CA LYS A 784 -28.80 -52.74 -7.72
C LYS A 784 -28.58 -53.57 -8.98
N PRO A 785 -28.34 -54.91 -8.94
CA PRO A 785 -28.29 -55.74 -10.15
C PRO A 785 -29.62 -55.78 -10.90
N LEU A 786 -30.73 -56.03 -10.19
CA LEU A 786 -32.08 -56.17 -10.75
C LEU A 786 -32.51 -54.88 -11.49
N LEU A 787 -32.37 -53.73 -10.83
CA LEU A 787 -32.69 -52.42 -11.40
C LEU A 787 -31.80 -52.06 -12.60
N LYS A 788 -30.51 -52.43 -12.58
CA LYS A 788 -29.61 -52.27 -13.73
C LYS A 788 -30.06 -53.15 -14.91
N GLN A 789 -30.40 -54.42 -14.67
CA GLN A 789 -30.87 -55.37 -15.68
C GLN A 789 -32.20 -54.92 -16.31
N ALA A 790 -33.10 -54.34 -15.51
CA ALA A 790 -34.33 -53.72 -15.99
C ALA A 790 -34.10 -52.43 -16.83
N GLY A 791 -32.89 -51.85 -16.78
CA GLY A 791 -32.49 -50.66 -17.54
C GLY A 791 -32.54 -49.33 -16.77
N PHE A 792 -32.67 -49.38 -15.44
CA PHE A 792 -32.74 -48.21 -14.56
C PHE A 792 -31.41 -47.94 -13.81
N GLY A 793 -31.33 -46.81 -13.11
CA GLY A 793 -30.16 -46.32 -12.34
C GLY A 793 -28.89 -45.97 -13.13
N GLY A 794 -28.58 -46.69 -14.22
CA GLY A 794 -27.27 -46.71 -14.88
C GLY A 794 -26.72 -45.37 -15.35
N VAL A 795 -25.41 -45.19 -15.18
CA VAL A 795 -24.63 -44.09 -15.79
C VAL A 795 -24.32 -44.49 -17.24
N ARG A 796 -24.73 -43.67 -18.21
CA ARG A 796 -24.10 -43.68 -19.53
C ARG A 796 -23.02 -42.60 -19.53
N VAL A 797 -21.77 -43.02 -19.33
CA VAL A 797 -20.63 -42.24 -19.80
C VAL A 797 -20.85 -42.03 -21.30
N LYS A 798 -20.74 -40.79 -21.79
CA LYS A 798 -20.60 -40.59 -23.24
C LYS A 798 -19.24 -41.21 -23.59
N LYS A 799 -19.20 -42.23 -24.45
CA LYS A 799 -17.98 -42.41 -25.26
C LYS A 799 -17.75 -41.07 -25.95
N GLN A 800 -16.51 -40.56 -25.92
CA GLN A 800 -16.13 -39.46 -26.79
C GLN A 800 -16.50 -39.86 -28.23
N PRO A 801 -17.02 -38.92 -29.07
CA PRO A 801 -17.12 -39.18 -30.49
C PRO A 801 -15.70 -39.39 -31.01
N VAL A 802 -15.39 -40.61 -31.46
CA VAL A 802 -14.17 -40.85 -32.24
C VAL A 802 -14.32 -40.05 -33.52
N CYS A 803 -13.31 -39.24 -33.86
CA CYS A 803 -13.34 -38.28 -34.97
C CYS A 803 -13.21 -38.96 -36.36
N ASN A 804 -14.04 -39.97 -36.63
CA ASN A 804 -14.23 -40.50 -37.98
C ASN A 804 -15.10 -39.52 -38.78
N GLY A 805 -14.45 -38.60 -39.49
CA GLY A 805 -15.16 -37.62 -40.31
C GLY A 805 -15.91 -38.27 -41.48
N ARG A 806 -17.25 -38.21 -41.45
CA ARG A 806 -18.15 -38.19 -42.63
C ARG A 806 -19.63 -38.01 -42.22
N GLY A 807 -20.24 -36.93 -42.74
CA GLY A 807 -21.66 -36.90 -43.13
C GLY A 807 -22.70 -36.59 -42.05
N ASN A 808 -23.49 -35.53 -42.29
CA ASN A 808 -24.83 -35.38 -41.72
C ASN A 808 -25.78 -36.49 -42.24
N ARG A 809 -26.62 -37.02 -41.35
CA ARG A 809 -28.02 -37.42 -41.61
C ARG A 809 -28.76 -37.69 -40.29
#